data_AF-A0A9P8TNV6-F1
#
_entry.id   AF-A0A9P8TNV6-F1
#
_cell.length_a   1.000
_cell.length_b   1.000
_cell.length_c   1.000
_cell.angle_alpha   90.00
_cell.angle_beta   90.00
_cell.angle_gamma   90.00
#
_symmetry.space_group_name_H-M   'P 1'
#
loop_
_entity.id
_entity.type
_entity.pdbx_description
1 polymer ?
#
loop_
_entity_poly.entity_id
_entity_poly.type
_entity_poly.pdbx_seq_one_letter_code
_entity_poly.pdbx_strand_id
1 'polypeptide(L)'
;MSQLSFKDKVVIITGAGGGLGKQYALAYAERGAKVVVNDLGGSLSGAGGSSKAADVVVDEIKGKGGIAVANYDSVEFGEKIVQTAVENFGTVHVIINNAGILRDSSFKNMSEKDFKLVLDVHLNGAYKLTRAAWPYFKKQSYGRIVSTASPAGLYGNYGQANYSLAKSALIGFGETLAKEGYKSNITSNIIAPLARSRMTEEVVPKDILESLGPDKVVPLVLYLTHEATKTTNSIFEVAAGFYGQIRWERSSGELFRIDDSFTPEAVLARYNKIFEFKDKEFSPVTYPIGPADFNSLYEKTKSLPQNQQGSQKVSLKGKVAIITGAGAGLGRAHALLFAKYGAKVVVNDFKDPNPVVEEIKAAGGEAVGDKSNVVTDGERIVKTALDNYGRVDILINNAGILRDRSFQKMSDQEWNQVMDVHVNATFRLCKLVWPIFLQQKSGVIVNTTSTSGIYGNFGQANYGAAKCGITGFTKTLAQEGSKAGIKVNCIAPHAETAMTNTIFSKNDFNKYDPGLVSPLLVVLSSDNVKTTGETFEVGGGWIGNTRWQRAKGAVSKEKHVTPEFVRDNWKDVVDFSQPVTIASARDSIIEIMKSVSGGDEEEDEDEEGEDEEASDNTFTYTERDVILYNLGLGANASELKYTYENASDFQVLPTYGVIPFMTESGGLDLNKLLTDFNPALLLHGEQYLKINKYPIPTSASLVTEGYPVSVQMKSQGRAIAVVAGFKSVDKDSGEELFYNESTTFIRKAKGDNKEYHNRTAFATSSHIPPKRSPDYEVTVTTTEDQAAVYRLSGDYNPLHIDPQFAKQAGFSKPILHGLCFFGISVKQLYEKFGAFKEVKVRFTNVVYPGEKLKIKAWKEGKKVYFQTWSVERNLPVISNAALNLVGDDSKL
;
A
#
# COMPACT_ATOMS: atom_id res chain seq x y z
N MET A 1 -29.44 3.40 -26.97
CA MET A 1 -28.48 2.73 -27.88
C MET A 1 -28.77 1.23 -27.90
N SER A 2 -28.41 0.52 -28.97
CA SER A 2 -28.65 -0.93 -29.09
C SER A 2 -27.76 -1.75 -28.14
N GLN A 3 -28.22 -2.96 -27.82
CA GLN A 3 -27.46 -3.97 -27.07
C GLN A 3 -26.20 -4.38 -27.85
N LEU A 4 -25.08 -4.56 -27.16
CA LEU A 4 -23.81 -5.05 -27.68
C LEU A 4 -23.95 -6.52 -28.09
N SER A 5 -23.79 -6.79 -29.38
CA SER A 5 -23.93 -8.13 -29.95
C SER A 5 -22.57 -8.73 -30.25
N PHE A 6 -22.43 -10.03 -29.96
CA PHE A 6 -21.27 -10.84 -30.32
C PHE A 6 -21.62 -11.87 -31.39
N LYS A 7 -22.68 -11.62 -32.16
CA LYS A 7 -23.13 -12.51 -33.22
C LYS A 7 -21.96 -12.91 -34.12
N ASP A 8 -21.81 -14.21 -34.32
CA ASP A 8 -20.77 -14.85 -35.13
C ASP A 8 -19.31 -14.68 -34.65
N LYS A 9 -19.08 -14.00 -33.52
CA LYS A 9 -17.75 -13.98 -32.89
C LYS A 9 -17.48 -15.33 -32.23
N VAL A 10 -16.24 -15.81 -32.37
CA VAL A 10 -15.77 -17.08 -31.80
C VAL A 10 -14.89 -16.76 -30.60
N VAL A 11 -15.27 -17.29 -29.45
CA VAL A 11 -14.69 -16.91 -28.15
C VAL A 11 -14.14 -18.16 -27.47
N ILE A 12 -12.85 -18.15 -27.15
CA ILE A 12 -12.23 -19.17 -26.31
C ILE A 12 -12.13 -18.64 -24.89
N ILE A 13 -12.63 -19.43 -23.93
CA ILE A 13 -12.59 -19.10 -22.51
C ILE A 13 -11.98 -20.27 -21.77
N THR A 14 -10.82 -20.06 -21.16
CA THR A 14 -10.10 -21.09 -20.38
C THR A 14 -10.56 -21.12 -18.93
N GLY A 15 -10.63 -22.30 -18.31
CA GLY A 15 -11.14 -22.45 -16.94
C GLY A 15 -12.62 -22.08 -16.85
N ALA A 16 -13.40 -22.53 -17.82
CA ALA A 16 -14.79 -22.11 -18.04
C ALA A 16 -15.85 -23.09 -17.50
N GLY A 17 -15.46 -24.15 -16.80
CA GLY A 17 -16.37 -25.11 -16.18
C GLY A 17 -17.06 -24.57 -14.92
N GLY A 18 -16.56 -23.47 -14.35
CA GLY A 18 -17.14 -22.83 -13.15
C GLY A 18 -16.72 -21.37 -12.97
N GLY A 19 -17.15 -20.76 -11.86
CA GLY A 19 -16.76 -19.40 -11.46
C GLY A 19 -16.93 -18.33 -12.54
N LEU A 20 -15.94 -17.43 -12.65
CA LEU A 20 -15.89 -16.35 -13.65
C LEU A 20 -15.95 -16.88 -15.08
N GLY A 21 -15.19 -17.94 -15.39
CA GLY A 21 -15.12 -18.50 -16.74
C GLY A 21 -16.48 -18.98 -17.25
N LYS A 22 -17.25 -19.67 -16.40
CA LYS A 22 -18.63 -20.06 -16.72
C LYS A 22 -19.53 -18.85 -17.00
N GLN A 23 -19.45 -17.80 -16.18
CA GLN A 23 -20.27 -16.60 -16.36
C GLN A 23 -19.93 -15.86 -17.67
N TYR A 24 -18.65 -15.79 -18.04
CA TYR A 24 -18.26 -15.27 -19.35
C TYR A 24 -18.88 -16.11 -20.47
N ALA A 25 -18.78 -17.44 -20.40
CA ALA A 25 -19.28 -18.34 -21.44
C ALA A 25 -20.78 -18.16 -21.69
N LEU A 26 -21.57 -18.13 -20.62
CA LEU A 26 -23.01 -17.89 -20.70
C LEU A 26 -23.33 -16.52 -21.31
N ALA A 27 -22.66 -15.46 -20.85
CA ALA A 27 -22.96 -14.10 -21.30
C ALA A 27 -22.54 -13.83 -22.76
N TYR A 28 -21.43 -14.43 -23.22
CA TYR A 28 -21.05 -14.36 -24.64
C TYR A 28 -22.07 -15.12 -25.51
N ALA A 29 -22.48 -16.32 -25.09
CA ALA A 29 -23.44 -17.13 -25.84
C ALA A 29 -24.82 -16.47 -25.93
N GLU A 30 -25.32 -15.88 -24.83
CA GLU A 30 -26.56 -15.10 -24.79
C GLU A 30 -26.54 -13.94 -25.80
N ARG A 31 -25.36 -13.40 -26.09
CA ARG A 31 -25.16 -12.30 -27.05
C ARG A 31 -24.80 -12.78 -28.45
N GLY A 32 -24.98 -14.08 -28.73
CA GLY A 32 -24.86 -14.68 -30.07
C GLY A 32 -23.46 -15.17 -30.45
N ALA A 33 -22.52 -15.22 -29.50
CA ALA A 33 -21.19 -15.76 -29.76
C ALA A 33 -21.20 -17.30 -29.89
N LYS A 34 -20.20 -17.83 -30.59
CA LYS A 34 -19.86 -19.26 -30.64
C LYS A 34 -18.73 -19.51 -29.63
N VAL A 35 -19.01 -20.28 -28.59
CA VAL A 35 -18.12 -20.37 -27.42
C VAL A 35 -17.38 -21.70 -27.37
N VAL A 36 -16.06 -21.66 -27.21
CA VAL A 36 -15.25 -22.82 -26.78
C VAL A 36 -15.09 -22.73 -25.28
N VAL A 37 -15.71 -23.67 -24.58
CA VAL A 37 -15.65 -23.82 -23.12
C VAL A 37 -14.49 -24.76 -22.82
N ASN A 38 -13.31 -24.21 -22.49
CA ASN A 38 -12.16 -25.01 -22.08
C ASN A 38 -12.16 -25.20 -20.56
N ASP A 39 -12.13 -26.45 -20.10
CA ASP A 39 -11.88 -26.77 -18.70
C ASP A 39 -11.25 -28.17 -18.56
N LEU A 40 -10.13 -28.26 -17.83
CA LEU A 40 -9.44 -29.52 -17.56
C LEU A 40 -10.22 -30.41 -16.57
N GLY A 41 -11.22 -29.84 -15.88
CA GLY A 41 -12.00 -30.50 -14.83
C GLY A 41 -11.36 -30.39 -13.44
N GLY A 42 -10.39 -29.51 -13.22
CA GLY A 42 -9.74 -29.34 -11.91
C GLY A 42 -10.44 -28.30 -11.02
N SER A 43 -10.40 -28.48 -9.70
CA SER A 43 -10.75 -27.41 -8.74
C SER A 43 -9.69 -26.30 -8.70
N LEU A 44 -9.96 -25.19 -8.00
CA LEU A 44 -8.98 -24.10 -7.77
C LEU A 44 -7.70 -24.58 -7.05
N SER A 45 -7.78 -25.66 -6.27
CA SER A 45 -6.62 -26.33 -5.67
C SER A 45 -5.99 -27.38 -6.60
N GLY A 46 -6.46 -27.51 -7.84
CA GLY A 46 -6.00 -28.51 -8.83
C GLY A 46 -6.27 -29.96 -8.44
N ALA A 47 -7.08 -30.21 -7.41
CA ALA A 47 -7.54 -31.55 -7.06
C ALA A 47 -8.71 -31.95 -7.96
N GLY A 48 -8.80 -33.27 -8.19
CA GLY A 48 -9.63 -33.92 -9.20
C GLY A 48 -11.05 -33.38 -9.35
N GLY A 49 -11.46 -33.29 -10.60
CA GLY A 49 -12.86 -33.20 -10.99
C GLY A 49 -13.03 -33.84 -12.36
N SER A 50 -14.27 -33.87 -12.82
CA SER A 50 -14.66 -34.52 -14.05
C SER A 50 -14.55 -33.54 -15.21
N SER A 51 -14.01 -33.97 -16.35
CA SER A 51 -14.07 -33.23 -17.63
C SER A 51 -15.50 -32.83 -18.02
N LYS A 52 -16.52 -33.45 -17.40
CA LYS A 52 -17.93 -33.07 -17.44
C LYS A 52 -18.21 -31.61 -17.07
N ALA A 53 -17.32 -30.89 -16.37
CA ALA A 53 -17.56 -29.49 -16.01
C ALA A 53 -17.74 -28.60 -17.25
N ALA A 54 -16.92 -28.80 -18.29
CA ALA A 54 -17.07 -28.09 -19.56
C ALA A 54 -18.38 -28.50 -20.26
N ASP A 55 -18.71 -29.79 -20.27
CA ASP A 55 -19.94 -30.31 -20.88
C ASP A 55 -21.20 -29.71 -20.25
N VAL A 56 -21.25 -29.61 -18.92
CA VAL A 56 -22.38 -29.01 -18.19
C VAL A 56 -22.65 -27.58 -18.65
N VAL A 57 -21.60 -26.78 -18.85
CA VAL A 57 -21.74 -25.39 -19.31
C VAL A 57 -22.16 -25.33 -20.79
N VAL A 58 -21.61 -26.22 -21.62
CA VAL A 58 -22.00 -26.35 -23.03
C VAL A 58 -23.47 -26.75 -23.19
N ASP A 59 -23.93 -27.71 -22.39
CA ASP A 59 -25.33 -28.16 -22.39
C ASP A 59 -26.26 -27.05 -21.89
N GLU A 60 -25.85 -26.27 -20.88
CA GLU A 60 -26.60 -25.09 -20.44
C GLU A 60 -26.72 -24.04 -21.55
N ILE A 61 -25.63 -23.77 -22.28
CA ILE A 61 -25.62 -22.85 -23.41
C ILE A 61 -26.56 -23.34 -24.53
N LYS A 62 -26.44 -24.61 -24.93
CA LYS A 62 -27.26 -25.22 -25.99
C LYS A 62 -28.74 -25.27 -25.58
N GLY A 63 -29.03 -25.56 -24.32
CA GLY A 63 -30.39 -25.57 -23.77
C GLY A 63 -31.08 -24.19 -23.83
N LYS A 64 -30.30 -23.11 -23.83
CA LYS A 64 -30.78 -21.72 -24.03
C LYS A 64 -30.71 -21.25 -25.50
N GLY A 65 -30.43 -22.16 -26.44
CA GLY A 65 -30.35 -21.87 -27.89
C GLY A 65 -29.03 -21.26 -28.37
N GLY A 66 -28.00 -21.21 -27.52
CA GLY A 66 -26.66 -20.74 -27.89
C GLY A 66 -25.80 -21.81 -28.57
N ILE A 67 -24.61 -21.41 -29.03
CA ILE A 67 -23.68 -22.30 -29.74
C ILE A 67 -22.40 -22.44 -28.90
N ALA A 68 -22.10 -23.66 -28.45
CA ALA A 68 -20.87 -23.94 -27.73
C ALA A 68 -20.32 -25.35 -27.99
N VAL A 69 -19.02 -25.51 -27.79
CA VAL A 69 -18.29 -26.78 -27.80
C VAL A 69 -17.35 -26.86 -26.60
N ALA A 70 -17.21 -28.05 -26.02
CA ALA A 70 -16.31 -28.28 -24.90
C ALA A 70 -14.89 -28.56 -25.41
N ASN A 71 -13.89 -28.18 -24.61
CA ASN A 71 -12.51 -28.61 -24.77
C ASN A 71 -11.95 -29.00 -23.39
N TYR A 72 -11.15 -30.07 -23.33
CA TYR A 72 -10.67 -30.65 -22.08
C TYR A 72 -9.15 -30.60 -21.92
N ASP A 73 -8.45 -29.91 -22.83
CA ASP A 73 -6.99 -29.85 -22.82
C ASP A 73 -6.48 -28.92 -21.71
N SER A 74 -5.31 -29.24 -21.16
CA SER A 74 -4.57 -28.30 -20.32
C SER A 74 -4.22 -27.05 -21.14
N VAL A 75 -4.25 -25.88 -20.50
CA VAL A 75 -3.86 -24.61 -21.12
C VAL A 75 -2.40 -24.58 -21.59
N GLU A 76 -1.57 -25.49 -21.08
CA GLU A 76 -0.20 -25.71 -21.58
C GLU A 76 -0.18 -26.20 -23.05
N PHE A 77 -1.27 -26.80 -23.52
CA PHE A 77 -1.50 -27.26 -24.90
C PHE A 77 -2.45 -26.32 -25.65
N GLY A 78 -2.19 -25.00 -25.55
CA GLY A 78 -3.05 -23.97 -26.15
C GLY A 78 -3.33 -24.16 -27.64
N GLU A 79 -2.45 -24.82 -28.39
CA GLU A 79 -2.67 -25.19 -29.79
C GLU A 79 -3.88 -26.11 -30.00
N LYS A 80 -4.13 -27.06 -29.08
CA LYS A 80 -5.27 -27.98 -29.17
C LYS A 80 -6.59 -27.27 -28.86
N ILE A 81 -6.56 -26.32 -27.93
CA ILE A 81 -7.71 -25.47 -27.60
C ILE A 81 -8.10 -24.62 -28.82
N VAL A 82 -7.12 -24.00 -29.48
CA VAL A 82 -7.37 -23.24 -30.73
C VAL A 82 -7.83 -24.15 -31.85
N GLN A 83 -7.25 -25.36 -31.97
CA GLN A 83 -7.68 -26.35 -32.95
C GLN A 83 -9.17 -26.68 -32.79
N THR A 84 -9.66 -26.88 -31.57
CA THR A 84 -11.10 -27.10 -31.31
C THR A 84 -11.95 -25.92 -31.84
N ALA A 85 -11.52 -24.68 -31.62
CA ALA A 85 -12.24 -23.50 -32.14
C ALA A 85 -12.28 -23.47 -33.67
N VAL A 86 -11.16 -23.79 -34.31
CA VAL A 86 -11.01 -23.75 -35.77
C VAL A 86 -11.78 -24.89 -36.43
N GLU A 87 -11.75 -26.11 -35.88
CA GLU A 87 -12.48 -27.25 -36.42
C GLU A 87 -14.00 -27.07 -36.34
N ASN A 88 -14.50 -26.46 -35.25
CA ASN A 88 -15.93 -26.27 -35.05
C ASN A 88 -16.47 -24.98 -35.68
N PHE A 89 -15.67 -23.90 -35.69
CA PHE A 89 -16.15 -22.56 -36.02
C PHE A 89 -15.28 -21.81 -37.05
N GLY A 90 -14.21 -22.43 -37.55
CA GLY A 90 -13.37 -21.93 -38.65
C GLY A 90 -12.30 -20.90 -38.27
N THR A 91 -12.39 -20.27 -37.08
CA THR A 91 -11.44 -19.26 -36.61
C THR A 91 -11.59 -19.03 -35.09
N VAL A 92 -10.81 -18.09 -34.54
CA VAL A 92 -10.97 -17.52 -33.20
C VAL A 92 -10.95 -15.99 -33.29
N HIS A 93 -11.79 -15.31 -32.53
CA HIS A 93 -11.88 -13.84 -32.51
C HIS A 93 -11.52 -13.23 -31.15
N VAL A 94 -11.85 -13.93 -30.06
CA VAL A 94 -11.66 -13.46 -28.69
C VAL A 94 -11.03 -14.58 -27.86
N ILE A 95 -10.04 -14.22 -27.03
CA ILE A 95 -9.48 -15.10 -26.00
C ILE A 95 -9.63 -14.45 -24.64
N ILE A 96 -10.16 -15.21 -23.69
CA ILE A 96 -10.18 -14.87 -22.27
C ILE A 96 -9.22 -15.81 -21.52
N ASN A 97 -8.03 -15.31 -21.21
CA ASN A 97 -7.03 -16.02 -20.40
C ASN A 97 -7.43 -15.96 -18.92
N ASN A 98 -8.32 -16.88 -18.53
CA ASN A 98 -8.96 -16.94 -17.20
C ASN A 98 -8.53 -18.14 -16.35
N ALA A 99 -8.03 -19.23 -16.94
CA ALA A 99 -7.66 -20.43 -16.19
C ALA A 99 -6.67 -20.12 -15.07
N GLY A 100 -6.82 -20.82 -13.95
CA GLY A 100 -6.04 -20.55 -12.77
C GLY A 100 -6.06 -21.63 -11.72
N ILE A 101 -5.04 -21.60 -10.86
CA ILE A 101 -4.83 -22.53 -9.77
C ILE A 101 -4.10 -21.82 -8.63
N LEU A 102 -4.39 -22.21 -7.38
CA LEU A 102 -3.71 -21.68 -6.21
C LEU A 102 -2.82 -22.74 -5.57
N ARG A 103 -1.63 -22.32 -5.14
CA ARG A 103 -0.67 -23.09 -4.34
C ARG A 103 -0.09 -22.16 -3.28
N ASP A 104 -0.99 -21.66 -2.45
CA ASP A 104 -0.68 -20.65 -1.47
C ASP A 104 0.17 -21.27 -0.34
N SER A 105 1.27 -20.61 -0.03
CA SER A 105 2.22 -21.01 0.99
C SER A 105 3.13 -19.83 1.27
N SER A 106 3.51 -19.63 2.54
CA SER A 106 4.57 -18.65 2.84
C SER A 106 5.81 -18.95 2.00
N PHE A 107 6.58 -17.93 1.65
CA PHE A 107 7.76 -18.06 0.83
C PHE A 107 8.78 -19.02 1.45
N LYS A 108 8.84 -19.13 2.78
CA LYS A 108 9.62 -20.15 3.50
C LYS A 108 9.20 -21.58 3.14
N ASN A 109 7.91 -21.85 2.94
CA ASN A 109 7.36 -23.18 2.72
C ASN A 109 7.07 -23.51 1.25
N MET A 110 7.00 -22.49 0.38
CA MET A 110 6.71 -22.65 -1.04
C MET A 110 7.75 -23.53 -1.74
N SER A 111 7.31 -24.59 -2.42
CA SER A 111 8.19 -25.48 -3.19
C SER A 111 8.41 -24.94 -4.61
N GLU A 112 9.53 -25.33 -5.24
CA GLU A 112 9.78 -24.99 -6.66
C GLU A 112 8.73 -25.61 -7.59
N LYS A 113 8.23 -26.81 -7.25
CA LYS A 113 7.16 -27.48 -7.99
C LYS A 113 5.86 -26.67 -7.96
N ASP A 114 5.47 -26.19 -6.78
CA ASP A 114 4.25 -25.38 -6.62
C ASP A 114 4.38 -24.02 -7.29
N PHE A 115 5.56 -23.41 -7.20
CA PHE A 115 5.87 -22.19 -7.93
C PHE A 115 5.71 -22.40 -9.43
N LYS A 116 6.40 -23.40 -9.99
CA LYS A 116 6.36 -23.71 -11.43
C LYS A 116 4.94 -24.04 -11.91
N LEU A 117 4.18 -24.84 -11.17
CA LEU A 117 2.81 -25.21 -11.55
C LEU A 117 1.90 -23.97 -11.69
N VAL A 118 1.96 -23.03 -10.76
CA VAL A 118 1.18 -21.77 -10.82
C VAL A 118 1.59 -20.94 -12.04
N LEU A 119 2.88 -20.83 -12.31
CA LEU A 119 3.38 -20.13 -13.51
C LEU A 119 2.93 -20.82 -14.81
N ASP A 120 2.99 -22.15 -14.86
CA ASP A 120 2.64 -22.93 -16.04
C ASP A 120 1.18 -22.74 -16.42
N VAL A 121 0.26 -22.77 -15.44
CA VAL A 121 -1.17 -22.57 -15.69
C VAL A 121 -1.50 -21.12 -16.04
N HIS A 122 -1.02 -20.16 -15.24
CA HIS A 122 -1.45 -18.76 -15.39
C HIS A 122 -0.74 -18.02 -16.51
N LEU A 123 0.57 -18.17 -16.61
CA LEU A 123 1.40 -17.39 -17.54
C LEU A 123 1.71 -18.18 -18.80
N ASN A 124 2.30 -19.38 -18.66
CA ASN A 124 2.68 -20.17 -19.83
C ASN A 124 1.45 -20.65 -20.61
N GLY A 125 0.36 -20.98 -19.93
CA GLY A 125 -0.92 -21.32 -20.56
C GLY A 125 -1.49 -20.15 -21.39
N ALA A 126 -1.49 -18.94 -20.83
CA ALA A 126 -1.90 -17.74 -21.55
C ALA A 126 -1.01 -17.47 -22.77
N TYR A 127 0.31 -17.63 -22.62
CA TYR A 127 1.26 -17.54 -23.73
C TYR A 127 0.97 -18.56 -24.84
N LYS A 128 0.84 -19.84 -24.49
CA LYS A 128 0.60 -20.94 -25.44
C LYS A 128 -0.68 -20.74 -26.22
N LEU A 129 -1.77 -20.44 -25.52
CA LEU A 129 -3.07 -20.18 -26.15
C LEU A 129 -3.01 -18.96 -27.07
N THR A 130 -2.46 -17.84 -26.58
CA THR A 130 -2.41 -16.60 -27.35
C THR A 130 -1.49 -16.73 -28.57
N ARG A 131 -0.37 -17.44 -28.44
CA ARG A 131 0.56 -17.73 -29.55
C ARG A 131 -0.11 -18.57 -30.64
N ALA A 132 -0.87 -19.59 -30.25
CA ALA A 132 -1.60 -20.44 -31.20
C ALA A 132 -2.71 -19.69 -31.94
N ALA A 133 -3.39 -18.75 -31.28
CA ALA A 133 -4.45 -17.94 -31.89
C ALA A 133 -3.93 -16.76 -32.74
N TRP A 134 -2.72 -16.28 -32.45
CA TRP A 134 -2.16 -15.08 -33.08
C TRP A 134 -2.18 -15.09 -34.62
N PRO A 135 -1.84 -16.19 -35.32
CA PRO A 135 -1.91 -16.25 -36.78
C PRO A 135 -3.33 -16.00 -37.33
N TYR A 136 -4.36 -16.49 -36.63
CA TYR A 136 -5.76 -16.28 -37.02
C TYR A 136 -6.17 -14.83 -36.84
N PHE A 137 -5.83 -14.23 -35.71
CA PHE A 137 -6.06 -12.80 -35.45
C PHE A 137 -5.39 -11.91 -36.50
N LYS A 138 -4.15 -12.21 -36.86
CA LYS A 138 -3.40 -11.49 -37.91
C LYS A 138 -4.04 -11.65 -39.27
N LYS A 139 -4.42 -12.88 -39.65
CA LYS A 139 -5.03 -13.19 -40.95
C LYS A 139 -6.34 -12.43 -41.15
N GLN A 140 -7.18 -12.35 -40.12
CA GLN A 140 -8.49 -11.69 -40.20
C GLN A 140 -8.46 -10.21 -39.79
N SER A 141 -7.29 -9.66 -39.42
CA SER A 141 -7.13 -8.28 -38.92
C SER A 141 -8.12 -7.91 -37.80
N TYR A 142 -8.34 -8.86 -36.89
CA TYR A 142 -9.19 -8.69 -35.72
C TYR A 142 -8.81 -9.70 -34.64
N GLY A 143 -8.57 -9.22 -33.43
CA GLY A 143 -8.41 -10.07 -32.24
C GLY A 143 -8.68 -9.30 -30.96
N ARG A 144 -9.20 -9.96 -29.94
CA ARG A 144 -9.45 -9.36 -28.63
C ARG A 144 -8.95 -10.31 -27.55
N ILE A 145 -8.09 -9.79 -26.68
CA ILE A 145 -7.46 -10.57 -25.62
C ILE A 145 -7.75 -9.88 -24.29
N VAL A 146 -8.31 -10.62 -23.35
CA VAL A 146 -8.39 -10.21 -21.95
C VAL A 146 -7.65 -11.24 -21.11
N SER A 147 -6.71 -10.77 -20.30
CA SER A 147 -6.00 -11.61 -19.34
C SER A 147 -6.39 -11.25 -17.90
N THR A 148 -6.64 -12.29 -17.09
CA THR A 148 -7.06 -12.12 -15.70
C THR A 148 -5.84 -12.04 -14.79
N ALA A 149 -5.43 -10.83 -14.43
CA ALA A 149 -4.50 -10.55 -13.34
C ALA A 149 -5.21 -10.67 -11.98
N SER A 150 -4.75 -9.94 -10.95
CA SER A 150 -5.39 -9.84 -9.64
C SER A 150 -4.78 -8.69 -8.84
N PRO A 151 -5.45 -8.23 -7.76
CA PRO A 151 -4.83 -7.33 -6.78
C PRO A 151 -3.50 -7.87 -6.22
N ALA A 152 -3.37 -9.19 -6.00
CA ALA A 152 -2.11 -9.81 -5.61
C ALA A 152 -0.99 -9.60 -6.66
N GLY A 153 -1.32 -9.66 -7.95
CA GLY A 153 -0.36 -9.33 -9.02
C GLY A 153 0.04 -7.85 -9.07
N LEU A 154 -0.85 -6.95 -8.67
CA LEU A 154 -0.59 -5.50 -8.66
C LEU A 154 0.23 -5.08 -7.43
N TYR A 155 -0.15 -5.56 -6.25
CA TYR A 155 0.33 -5.04 -4.97
C TYR A 155 1.15 -6.04 -4.14
N GLY A 156 1.26 -7.29 -4.60
CA GLY A 156 1.75 -8.40 -3.78
C GLY A 156 0.71 -8.85 -2.76
N ASN A 157 0.75 -10.12 -2.40
CA ASN A 157 -0.01 -10.68 -1.29
C ASN A 157 0.80 -11.73 -0.54
N TYR A 158 0.69 -11.74 0.80
CA TYR A 158 1.40 -12.68 1.68
C TYR A 158 1.05 -14.13 1.32
N GLY A 159 2.05 -15.01 1.24
CA GLY A 159 1.84 -16.43 0.94
C GLY A 159 1.52 -16.74 -0.52
N GLN A 160 1.61 -15.74 -1.40
CA GLN A 160 1.23 -15.84 -2.80
C GLN A 160 2.35 -15.38 -3.74
N ALA A 161 3.62 -15.67 -3.42
CA ALA A 161 4.76 -15.22 -4.23
C ALA A 161 4.73 -15.73 -5.68
N ASN A 162 4.35 -16.99 -5.89
CA ASN A 162 4.13 -17.60 -7.21
C ASN A 162 2.96 -16.96 -7.96
N TYR A 163 1.81 -16.78 -7.30
CA TYR A 163 0.59 -16.24 -7.89
C TYR A 163 0.75 -14.76 -8.22
N SER A 164 1.29 -13.94 -7.30
CA SER A 164 1.57 -12.52 -7.50
C SER A 164 2.53 -12.31 -8.67
N LEU A 165 3.57 -13.17 -8.79
CA LEU A 165 4.46 -13.14 -9.95
C LEU A 165 3.70 -13.44 -11.25
N ALA A 166 2.97 -14.56 -11.31
CA ALA A 166 2.29 -14.96 -12.54
C ALA A 166 1.23 -13.94 -12.98
N LYS A 167 0.48 -13.37 -12.03
CA LYS A 167 -0.55 -12.35 -12.29
C LYS A 167 0.05 -11.01 -12.71
N SER A 168 1.19 -10.63 -12.14
CA SER A 168 1.94 -9.45 -12.58
C SER A 168 2.57 -9.66 -13.96
N ALA A 169 3.07 -10.87 -14.26
CA ALA A 169 3.65 -11.19 -15.56
C ALA A 169 2.64 -11.08 -16.72
N LEU A 170 1.36 -11.37 -16.46
CA LEU A 170 0.28 -11.17 -17.43
C LEU A 170 0.09 -9.70 -17.83
N ILE A 171 0.48 -8.75 -16.98
CA ILE A 171 0.43 -7.31 -17.28
C ILE A 171 1.45 -6.98 -18.36
N GLY A 172 2.75 -7.21 -18.11
CA GLY A 172 3.80 -6.94 -19.10
C GLY A 172 3.64 -7.78 -20.38
N PHE A 173 3.08 -8.99 -20.28
CA PHE A 173 2.69 -9.78 -21.45
C PHE A 173 1.60 -9.07 -22.27
N GLY A 174 0.49 -8.69 -21.63
CA GLY A 174 -0.64 -8.03 -22.29
C GLY A 174 -0.29 -6.67 -22.88
N GLU A 175 0.50 -5.85 -22.18
CA GLU A 175 0.99 -4.56 -22.71
C GLU A 175 1.87 -4.74 -23.95
N THR A 176 2.72 -5.77 -23.95
CA THR A 176 3.52 -6.12 -25.13
C THR A 176 2.63 -6.56 -26.29
N LEU A 177 1.66 -7.44 -26.05
CA LEU A 177 0.71 -7.89 -27.07
C LEU A 177 -0.12 -6.73 -27.63
N ALA A 178 -0.51 -5.77 -26.80
CA ALA A 178 -1.21 -4.57 -27.24
C ALA A 178 -0.38 -3.76 -28.23
N LYS A 179 0.93 -3.58 -27.96
CA LYS A 179 1.85 -2.89 -28.86
C LYS A 179 2.10 -3.66 -30.17
N GLU A 180 2.27 -4.98 -30.09
CA GLU A 180 2.48 -5.82 -31.28
C GLU A 180 1.23 -5.98 -32.16
N GLY A 181 0.07 -6.03 -31.51
CA GLY A 181 -1.23 -6.29 -32.12
C GLY A 181 -1.88 -5.06 -32.75
N TYR A 182 -1.49 -3.84 -32.33
CA TYR A 182 -2.16 -2.59 -32.67
C TYR A 182 -2.42 -2.41 -34.17
N LYS A 183 -1.37 -2.59 -35.00
CA LYS A 183 -1.46 -2.44 -36.47
C LYS A 183 -2.36 -3.47 -37.15
N SER A 184 -2.73 -4.55 -36.46
CA SER A 184 -3.61 -5.60 -36.96
C SER A 184 -4.97 -5.63 -36.26
N ASN A 185 -5.34 -4.54 -35.57
CA ASN A 185 -6.59 -4.42 -34.82
C ASN A 185 -6.77 -5.60 -33.84
N ILE A 186 -5.66 -5.99 -33.21
CA ILE A 186 -5.61 -6.92 -32.10
C ILE A 186 -5.42 -6.09 -30.84
N THR A 187 -6.38 -6.12 -29.92
CA THR A 187 -6.27 -5.43 -28.64
C THR A 187 -5.99 -6.43 -27.52
N SER A 188 -5.24 -5.98 -26.52
CA SER A 188 -4.98 -6.73 -25.30
C SER A 188 -5.18 -5.83 -24.10
N ASN A 189 -6.00 -6.29 -23.15
CA ASN A 189 -6.31 -5.59 -21.91
C ASN A 189 -6.24 -6.56 -20.73
N ILE A 190 -6.08 -6.01 -19.54
CA ILE A 190 -5.95 -6.77 -18.29
C ILE A 190 -7.08 -6.38 -17.36
N ILE A 191 -7.67 -7.37 -16.69
CA ILE A 191 -8.54 -7.15 -15.56
C ILE A 191 -7.89 -7.70 -14.28
N ALA A 192 -8.06 -7.01 -13.18
CA ALA A 192 -7.66 -7.42 -11.84
C ALA A 192 -8.93 -7.50 -10.98
N PRO A 193 -9.74 -8.56 -11.14
CA PRO A 193 -10.95 -8.73 -10.35
C PRO A 193 -10.58 -9.02 -8.90
N LEU A 194 -11.27 -8.36 -7.98
CA LEU A 194 -11.25 -8.77 -6.58
C LEU A 194 -12.15 -9.99 -6.42
N ALA A 195 -11.63 -11.03 -5.78
CA ALA A 195 -12.36 -12.26 -5.52
C ALA A 195 -12.64 -12.42 -4.03
N ARG A 196 -13.70 -13.14 -3.69
CA ARG A 196 -13.98 -13.55 -2.32
C ARG A 196 -12.86 -14.48 -1.81
N SER A 197 -12.32 -14.12 -0.66
CA SER A 197 -11.18 -14.70 0.07
C SER A 197 -11.37 -14.39 1.57
N ARG A 198 -10.61 -15.03 2.47
CA ARG A 198 -10.66 -14.70 3.92
C ARG A 198 -10.42 -13.20 4.17
N MET A 199 -9.39 -12.63 3.54
CA MET A 199 -9.09 -11.19 3.63
C MET A 199 -10.26 -10.30 3.19
N THR A 200 -10.96 -10.65 2.11
CA THR A 200 -12.16 -9.88 1.73
C THR A 200 -13.35 -10.17 2.63
N GLU A 201 -13.46 -11.37 3.22
CA GLU A 201 -14.54 -11.70 4.15
C GLU A 201 -14.42 -10.96 5.49
N GLU A 202 -13.19 -10.66 5.92
CA GLU A 202 -12.90 -9.84 7.11
C GLU A 202 -13.15 -8.34 6.86
N VAL A 203 -12.83 -7.84 5.67
CA VAL A 203 -12.85 -6.39 5.37
C VAL A 203 -14.16 -5.93 4.70
N VAL A 204 -14.94 -6.83 4.11
CA VAL A 204 -16.13 -6.48 3.32
C VAL A 204 -17.42 -6.92 4.05
N PRO A 205 -18.40 -6.02 4.25
CA PRO A 205 -19.70 -6.36 4.82
C PRO A 205 -20.43 -7.51 4.09
N LYS A 206 -21.20 -8.31 4.83
CA LYS A 206 -21.86 -9.54 4.31
C LYS A 206 -22.78 -9.30 3.11
N ASP A 207 -23.52 -8.20 3.09
CA ASP A 207 -24.40 -7.78 1.99
C ASP A 207 -23.62 -7.39 0.71
N ILE A 208 -22.43 -6.82 0.86
CA ILE A 208 -21.52 -6.52 -0.26
C ILE A 208 -20.74 -7.78 -0.69
N LEU A 209 -20.41 -8.69 0.22
CA LEU A 209 -19.86 -10.01 -0.10
C LEU A 209 -20.78 -10.84 -0.99
N GLU A 210 -22.11 -10.72 -0.81
CA GLU A 210 -23.11 -11.30 -1.71
C GLU A 210 -23.12 -10.63 -3.10
N SER A 211 -22.67 -9.38 -3.17
CA SER A 211 -22.54 -8.58 -4.39
C SER A 211 -21.17 -8.74 -5.10
N LEU A 212 -20.19 -9.41 -4.47
CA LEU A 212 -18.90 -9.83 -5.08
C LEU A 212 -19.07 -11.04 -6.01
N GLY A 213 -20.17 -11.03 -6.78
CA GLY A 213 -20.51 -12.06 -7.73
C GLY A 213 -19.64 -11.99 -8.99
N PRO A 214 -19.27 -13.13 -9.58
CA PRO A 214 -18.56 -13.18 -10.86
C PRO A 214 -19.29 -12.43 -11.99
N ASP A 215 -20.62 -12.31 -11.91
CA ASP A 215 -21.47 -11.58 -12.85
C ASP A 215 -21.15 -10.09 -12.94
N LYS A 216 -20.61 -9.46 -11.88
CA LYS A 216 -20.20 -8.05 -11.91
C LYS A 216 -18.94 -7.79 -12.72
N VAL A 217 -18.11 -8.81 -12.95
CA VAL A 217 -16.88 -8.68 -13.73
C VAL A 217 -17.15 -8.80 -15.23
N VAL A 218 -18.15 -9.60 -15.61
CA VAL A 218 -18.54 -9.91 -17.00
C VAL A 218 -18.76 -8.66 -17.88
N PRO A 219 -19.47 -7.60 -17.43
CA PRO A 219 -19.72 -6.41 -18.22
C PRO A 219 -18.47 -5.76 -18.81
N LEU A 220 -17.42 -5.61 -18.00
CA LEU A 220 -16.18 -5.00 -18.45
C LEU A 220 -15.48 -5.90 -19.48
N VAL A 221 -15.45 -7.21 -19.25
CA VAL A 221 -14.82 -8.18 -20.15
C VAL A 221 -15.52 -8.20 -21.51
N LEU A 222 -16.85 -8.19 -21.54
CA LEU A 222 -17.61 -8.05 -22.77
C LEU A 222 -17.28 -6.72 -23.44
N TYR A 223 -17.34 -5.59 -22.73
CA TYR A 223 -17.08 -4.30 -23.36
C TYR A 223 -15.66 -4.20 -23.93
N LEU A 224 -14.63 -4.68 -23.21
CA LEU A 224 -13.22 -4.69 -23.64
C LEU A 224 -12.94 -5.54 -24.89
N THR A 225 -13.84 -6.48 -25.22
CA THR A 225 -13.70 -7.38 -26.37
C THR A 225 -14.73 -7.10 -27.47
N HIS A 226 -15.59 -6.10 -27.28
CA HIS A 226 -16.51 -5.68 -28.33
C HIS A 226 -15.78 -4.84 -29.40
N GLU A 227 -16.27 -4.85 -30.63
CA GLU A 227 -15.67 -4.07 -31.74
C GLU A 227 -15.86 -2.55 -31.60
N ALA A 228 -16.82 -2.14 -30.77
CA ALA A 228 -17.13 -0.75 -30.45
C ALA A 228 -16.05 -0.09 -29.57
N THR A 229 -15.32 -0.86 -28.75
CA THR A 229 -14.21 -0.30 -27.99
C THR A 229 -12.94 -0.28 -28.84
N LYS A 230 -12.12 0.75 -28.63
CA LYS A 230 -10.74 0.84 -29.15
C LYS A 230 -9.69 0.70 -28.05
N THR A 231 -10.13 0.47 -26.82
CA THR A 231 -9.26 0.32 -25.66
C THR A 231 -8.32 -0.86 -25.84
N THR A 232 -7.03 -0.60 -25.65
CA THR A 232 -5.96 -1.58 -25.61
C THR A 232 -4.89 -1.07 -24.63
N ASN A 233 -3.98 -1.93 -24.19
CA ASN A 233 -2.89 -1.54 -23.29
C ASN A 233 -3.42 -0.90 -21.99
N SER A 234 -4.53 -1.44 -21.46
CA SER A 234 -5.22 -0.89 -20.30
C SER A 234 -5.47 -1.98 -19.27
N ILE A 235 -5.38 -1.60 -18.00
CA ILE A 235 -5.53 -2.45 -16.82
C ILE A 235 -6.72 -1.92 -16.03
N PHE A 236 -7.56 -2.79 -15.48
CA PHE A 236 -8.74 -2.38 -14.75
C PHE A 236 -8.91 -3.18 -13.47
N GLU A 237 -9.20 -2.49 -12.37
CA GLU A 237 -9.74 -3.11 -11.17
C GLU A 237 -11.26 -3.18 -11.23
N VAL A 238 -11.81 -4.31 -10.80
CA VAL A 238 -13.24 -4.58 -10.85
C VAL A 238 -13.67 -5.36 -9.62
N ALA A 239 -14.66 -4.86 -8.89
CA ALA A 239 -15.27 -5.57 -7.77
C ALA A 239 -16.64 -4.99 -7.43
N ALA A 240 -17.61 -5.82 -7.04
CA ALA A 240 -18.88 -5.38 -6.48
C ALA A 240 -19.61 -4.25 -7.27
N GLY A 241 -19.48 -4.23 -8.60
CA GLY A 241 -20.08 -3.19 -9.46
C GLY A 241 -19.23 -1.94 -9.67
N PHE A 242 -18.05 -1.83 -9.04
CA PHE A 242 -17.02 -0.83 -9.34
C PHE A 242 -16.19 -1.24 -10.57
N TYR A 243 -15.87 -0.26 -11.41
CA TYR A 243 -15.00 -0.39 -12.58
C TYR A 243 -14.05 0.81 -12.64
N GLY A 244 -12.76 0.60 -12.41
CA GLY A 244 -11.76 1.67 -12.44
C GLY A 244 -10.50 1.27 -13.21
N GLN A 245 -10.09 2.12 -14.15
CA GLN A 245 -8.81 1.94 -14.84
C GLN A 245 -7.65 2.12 -13.85
N ILE A 246 -6.62 1.29 -13.99
CA ILE A 246 -5.34 1.43 -13.32
C ILE A 246 -4.28 1.79 -14.36
N ARG A 247 -3.37 2.67 -13.97
CA ARG A 247 -2.18 3.03 -14.76
C ARG A 247 -0.95 3.14 -13.87
N TRP A 248 0.21 3.07 -14.51
CA TRP A 248 1.46 3.45 -13.88
C TRP A 248 1.52 4.95 -13.67
N GLU A 249 1.98 5.35 -12.49
CA GLU A 249 2.36 6.71 -12.15
C GLU A 249 3.85 6.71 -11.81
N ARG A 250 4.61 7.58 -12.46
CA ARG A 250 6.05 7.73 -12.25
C ARG A 250 6.33 9.11 -11.67
N SER A 251 7.05 9.14 -10.55
CA SER A 251 7.42 10.38 -9.88
C SER A 251 8.28 11.26 -10.80
N SER A 252 8.37 12.55 -10.47
CA SER A 252 9.32 13.45 -11.14
C SER A 252 10.78 13.01 -10.92
N GLY A 253 11.01 12.19 -9.89
CA GLY A 253 12.32 11.66 -9.53
C GLY A 253 13.28 12.73 -9.05
N GLU A 254 14.56 12.41 -9.02
CA GLU A 254 15.64 13.32 -8.66
C GLU A 254 16.78 13.21 -9.68
N LEU A 255 17.39 14.36 -10.02
CA LEU A 255 18.57 14.43 -10.87
C LEU A 255 19.84 14.65 -10.07
N PHE A 256 20.90 13.99 -10.54
CA PHE A 256 22.24 14.03 -10.01
C PHE A 256 23.20 14.43 -11.14
N ARG A 257 24.15 15.31 -10.83
CA ARG A 257 25.23 15.67 -11.74
C ARG A 257 26.10 14.44 -12.00
N ILE A 258 26.42 14.14 -13.26
CA ILE A 258 27.19 12.95 -13.63
C ILE A 258 28.69 13.28 -13.58
N ASP A 259 29.24 13.25 -12.37
CA ASP A 259 30.68 13.34 -12.10
C ASP A 259 31.03 12.54 -10.84
N ASP A 260 32.26 12.67 -10.34
CA ASP A 260 32.74 11.96 -9.14
C ASP A 260 31.93 12.25 -7.86
N SER A 261 31.09 13.30 -7.86
CA SER A 261 30.18 13.59 -6.75
C SER A 261 28.91 12.75 -6.77
N PHE A 262 28.60 12.00 -7.84
CA PHE A 262 27.44 11.10 -7.88
C PHE A 262 27.70 9.81 -7.10
N THR A 263 27.57 9.91 -5.79
CA THR A 263 27.86 8.84 -4.83
C THR A 263 26.57 8.31 -4.17
N PRO A 264 26.62 7.13 -3.53
CA PRO A 264 25.60 6.68 -2.58
C PRO A 264 25.21 7.74 -1.54
N GLU A 265 26.15 8.51 -0.99
CA GLU A 265 25.87 9.61 -0.06
C GLU A 265 25.03 10.71 -0.70
N ALA A 266 25.34 11.11 -1.93
CA ALA A 266 24.53 12.08 -2.67
C ALA A 266 23.10 11.59 -2.90
N VAL A 267 22.94 10.31 -3.26
CA VAL A 267 21.61 9.68 -3.39
C VAL A 267 20.88 9.68 -2.05
N LEU A 268 21.55 9.27 -0.96
CA LEU A 268 20.97 9.24 0.37
C LEU A 268 20.50 10.62 0.83
N ALA A 269 21.30 11.66 0.59
CA ALA A 269 20.98 13.05 0.96
C ALA A 269 19.70 13.58 0.30
N ARG A 270 19.29 13.00 -0.83
CA ARG A 270 18.08 13.38 -1.57
C ARG A 270 17.08 12.23 -1.72
N TYR A 271 17.24 11.16 -0.95
CA TYR A 271 16.51 9.92 -1.16
C TYR A 271 15.00 10.10 -1.09
N ASN A 272 14.51 10.85 -0.10
CA ASN A 272 13.08 11.13 0.06
C ASN A 272 12.48 11.91 -1.14
N LYS A 273 13.30 12.68 -1.87
CA LYS A 273 12.86 13.44 -3.04
C LYS A 273 12.55 12.55 -4.26
N ILE A 274 13.04 11.32 -4.27
CA ILE A 274 12.74 10.32 -5.32
C ILE A 274 11.25 9.92 -5.27
N PHE A 275 10.64 9.95 -4.08
CA PHE A 275 9.24 9.61 -3.83
C PHE A 275 8.27 10.79 -3.97
N GLU A 276 8.75 11.95 -4.42
CA GLU A 276 7.87 13.12 -4.60
C GLU A 276 7.05 12.99 -5.89
N PHE A 277 5.77 12.66 -5.75
CA PHE A 277 4.78 12.69 -6.83
C PHE A 277 4.21 14.10 -7.02
N LYS A 278 5.10 15.06 -7.28
CA LYS A 278 4.78 16.44 -7.66
C LYS A 278 5.69 16.89 -8.81
N ASP A 279 5.20 17.80 -9.62
CA ASP A 279 5.98 18.32 -10.74
C ASP A 279 7.23 19.04 -10.26
N LYS A 280 8.35 18.79 -10.95
CA LYS A 280 9.61 19.51 -10.79
C LYS A 280 9.98 20.18 -12.11
N GLU A 281 10.78 21.24 -12.05
CA GLU A 281 11.20 22.01 -13.22
C GLU A 281 11.84 21.14 -14.31
N PHE A 282 12.62 20.13 -13.92
CA PHE A 282 13.29 19.24 -14.86
C PHE A 282 12.44 18.06 -15.34
N SER A 283 11.38 17.68 -14.61
CA SER A 283 10.48 16.59 -15.00
C SER A 283 9.15 16.68 -14.24
N PRO A 284 8.00 16.60 -14.92
CA PRO A 284 6.72 16.44 -14.24
C PRO A 284 6.53 15.00 -13.72
N VAL A 285 5.48 14.79 -12.92
CA VAL A 285 4.91 13.45 -12.73
C VAL A 285 4.36 12.97 -14.08
N THR A 286 4.58 11.70 -14.40
CA THR A 286 4.16 11.14 -15.68
C THR A 286 3.30 9.90 -15.51
N TYR A 287 2.50 9.61 -16.53
CA TYR A 287 1.67 8.40 -16.62
C TYR A 287 2.14 7.55 -17.80
N PRO A 288 3.30 6.90 -17.67
CA PRO A 288 4.05 6.36 -18.80
C PRO A 288 3.44 5.11 -19.43
N ILE A 289 3.72 4.96 -20.72
CA ILE A 289 3.59 3.71 -21.50
C ILE A 289 4.95 3.27 -22.06
N GLY A 290 6.04 3.81 -21.51
CA GLY A 290 7.41 3.61 -21.97
C GLY A 290 8.44 4.23 -21.01
N PRO A 291 9.73 4.05 -21.29
CA PRO A 291 10.80 4.58 -20.45
C PRO A 291 10.75 6.11 -20.32
N ALA A 292 11.38 6.65 -19.28
CA ALA A 292 11.62 8.08 -19.18
C ALA A 292 12.42 8.60 -20.39
N ASP A 293 12.32 9.91 -20.67
CA ASP A 293 13.17 10.57 -21.67
C ASP A 293 14.57 10.77 -21.09
N PHE A 294 15.33 9.69 -21.03
CA PHE A 294 16.68 9.66 -20.47
C PHE A 294 17.64 10.59 -21.21
N ASN A 295 17.40 10.87 -22.50
CA ASN A 295 18.22 11.81 -23.26
C ASN A 295 18.02 13.24 -22.74
N SER A 296 16.76 13.69 -22.60
CA SER A 296 16.44 15.00 -22.03
C SER A 296 16.91 15.13 -20.59
N LEU A 297 16.71 14.09 -19.77
CA LEU A 297 17.16 14.08 -18.38
C LEU A 297 18.69 14.14 -18.27
N TYR A 298 19.41 13.36 -19.07
CA TYR A 298 20.87 13.37 -19.14
C TYR A 298 21.43 14.76 -19.47
N GLU A 299 20.88 15.45 -20.47
CA GLU A 299 21.34 16.80 -20.83
C GLU A 299 21.14 17.80 -19.68
N LYS A 300 20.04 17.69 -18.92
CA LYS A 300 19.79 18.53 -17.74
C LYS A 300 20.78 18.27 -16.60
N THR A 301 21.40 17.10 -16.51
CA THR A 301 22.42 16.83 -15.47
C THR A 301 23.68 17.68 -15.64
N LYS A 302 24.02 18.09 -16.87
CA LYS A 302 25.26 18.84 -17.18
C LYS A 302 25.27 20.24 -16.58
N SER A 303 24.10 20.84 -16.41
CA SER A 303 23.93 22.17 -15.82
C SER A 303 23.79 22.15 -14.29
N LEU A 304 23.71 20.98 -13.66
CA LEU A 304 23.57 20.89 -12.21
C LEU A 304 24.87 21.30 -11.50
N PRO A 305 24.81 21.91 -10.31
CA PRO A 305 25.99 22.05 -9.46
C PRO A 305 26.47 20.68 -8.96
N GLN A 306 27.65 20.64 -8.34
CA GLN A 306 28.18 19.43 -7.71
C GLN A 306 27.16 18.84 -6.71
N ASN A 307 27.05 17.51 -6.66
CA ASN A 307 26.08 16.86 -5.81
C ASN A 307 26.43 17.03 -4.33
N GLN A 308 25.45 17.48 -3.54
CA GLN A 308 25.57 17.56 -2.09
C GLN A 308 25.59 16.14 -1.50
N GLN A 309 26.62 15.83 -0.71
CA GLN A 309 26.83 14.51 -0.13
C GLN A 309 25.99 14.25 1.14
N GLY A 310 25.44 15.29 1.77
CA GLY A 310 24.82 15.16 3.10
C GLY A 310 25.83 14.82 4.21
N SER A 311 25.33 14.71 5.45
CA SER A 311 26.15 14.41 6.63
C SER A 311 26.22 12.91 6.97
N GLN A 312 25.22 12.13 6.55
CA GLN A 312 25.16 10.70 6.81
C GLN A 312 26.12 9.93 5.89
N LYS A 313 26.88 9.00 6.45
CA LYS A 313 27.76 8.10 5.71
C LYS A 313 27.02 6.82 5.30
N VAL A 314 27.31 6.34 4.11
CA VAL A 314 26.84 5.04 3.62
C VAL A 314 27.98 4.04 3.78
N SER A 315 27.68 2.85 4.30
CA SER A 315 28.68 1.79 4.51
C SER A 315 28.03 0.42 4.36
N LEU A 316 28.73 -0.49 3.70
CA LEU A 316 28.41 -1.92 3.62
C LEU A 316 29.46 -2.77 4.33
N LYS A 317 30.30 -2.14 5.17
CA LYS A 317 31.36 -2.84 5.91
C LYS A 317 30.79 -4.00 6.72
N GLY A 318 31.37 -5.19 6.54
CA GLY A 318 30.97 -6.40 7.25
C GLY A 318 29.76 -7.12 6.65
N LYS A 319 29.18 -6.61 5.55
CA LYS A 319 28.12 -7.29 4.80
C LYS A 319 28.72 -8.16 3.68
N VAL A 320 28.07 -9.29 3.40
CA VAL A 320 28.41 -10.16 2.27
C VAL A 320 27.35 -10.03 1.18
N ALA A 321 27.76 -9.68 -0.03
CA ALA A 321 26.89 -9.47 -1.18
C ALA A 321 27.10 -10.54 -2.26
N ILE A 322 26.02 -11.19 -2.69
CA ILE A 322 25.99 -12.01 -3.90
C ILE A 322 25.44 -11.16 -5.03
N ILE A 323 26.18 -11.02 -6.13
CA ILE A 323 25.75 -10.28 -7.32
C ILE A 323 25.85 -11.20 -8.53
N THR A 324 24.72 -11.49 -9.17
CA THR A 324 24.66 -12.39 -10.33
C THR A 324 24.78 -11.65 -11.65
N GLY A 325 25.41 -12.29 -12.65
CA GLY A 325 25.74 -11.65 -13.93
C GLY A 325 26.73 -10.48 -13.75
N ALA A 326 27.72 -10.67 -12.88
CA ALA A 326 28.62 -9.61 -12.42
C ALA A 326 29.98 -9.58 -13.13
N GLY A 327 30.19 -10.40 -14.17
CA GLY A 327 31.45 -10.41 -14.93
C GLY A 327 31.62 -9.20 -15.87
N ALA A 328 30.52 -8.50 -16.20
CA ALA A 328 30.53 -7.33 -17.07
C ALA A 328 29.32 -6.40 -16.81
N GLY A 329 29.29 -5.24 -17.48
CA GLY A 329 28.14 -4.32 -17.51
C GLY A 329 27.67 -3.87 -16.12
N LEU A 330 26.34 -3.87 -15.92
CA LEU A 330 25.68 -3.47 -14.66
C LEU A 330 26.19 -4.26 -13.46
N GLY A 331 26.22 -5.59 -13.54
CA GLY A 331 26.63 -6.42 -12.41
C GLY A 331 28.09 -6.16 -12.00
N ARG A 332 28.99 -5.94 -12.96
CA ARG A 332 30.38 -5.52 -12.67
C ARG A 332 30.41 -4.17 -11.94
N ALA A 333 29.67 -3.18 -12.44
CA ALA A 333 29.62 -1.85 -11.83
C ALA A 333 29.04 -1.88 -10.41
N HIS A 334 28.06 -2.75 -10.16
CA HIS A 334 27.54 -2.98 -8.81
C HIS A 334 28.60 -3.62 -7.93
N ALA A 335 29.27 -4.68 -8.38
CA ALA A 335 30.31 -5.38 -7.61
C ALA A 335 31.46 -4.46 -7.19
N LEU A 336 31.96 -3.63 -8.11
CA LEU A 336 33.02 -2.66 -7.82
C LEU A 336 32.59 -1.64 -6.77
N LEU A 337 31.39 -1.05 -6.91
CA LEU A 337 30.92 -0.05 -5.95
C LEU A 337 30.60 -0.66 -4.59
N PHE A 338 30.02 -1.86 -4.54
CA PHE A 338 29.73 -2.57 -3.29
C PHE A 338 31.02 -2.86 -2.51
N ALA A 339 32.05 -3.36 -3.20
CA ALA A 339 33.36 -3.60 -2.59
C ALA A 339 34.03 -2.30 -2.12
N LYS A 340 33.94 -1.22 -2.90
CA LYS A 340 34.42 0.12 -2.51
C LYS A 340 33.77 0.62 -1.21
N TYR A 341 32.50 0.26 -0.97
CA TYR A 341 31.77 0.60 0.26
C TYR A 341 31.93 -0.44 1.39
N GLY A 342 32.85 -1.39 1.23
CA GLY A 342 33.29 -2.32 2.28
C GLY A 342 32.56 -3.66 2.32
N ALA A 343 31.70 -3.97 1.35
CA ALA A 343 31.10 -5.30 1.25
C ALA A 343 32.13 -6.33 0.78
N LYS A 344 31.99 -7.57 1.25
CA LYS A 344 32.67 -8.74 0.66
C LYS A 344 31.80 -9.28 -0.46
N VAL A 345 32.32 -9.39 -1.68
CA VAL A 345 31.48 -9.61 -2.88
C VAL A 345 31.71 -10.98 -3.49
N VAL A 346 30.65 -11.77 -3.63
CA VAL A 346 30.61 -12.93 -4.53
C VAL A 346 30.20 -12.45 -5.91
N VAL A 347 31.18 -12.44 -6.82
CA VAL A 347 31.00 -12.08 -8.23
C VAL A 347 30.58 -13.34 -8.98
N ASN A 348 29.27 -13.52 -9.21
CA ASN A 348 28.77 -14.64 -10.00
C ASN A 348 28.68 -14.26 -11.49
N ASP A 349 29.38 -15.01 -12.33
CA ASP A 349 29.24 -14.95 -13.79
C ASP A 349 29.64 -16.29 -14.41
N PHE A 350 28.71 -16.93 -15.13
CA PHE A 350 28.95 -18.25 -15.70
C PHE A 350 30.02 -18.28 -16.79
N LYS A 351 30.35 -17.12 -17.39
CA LYS A 351 31.43 -17.01 -18.39
C LYS A 351 32.76 -16.81 -17.69
N ASP A 352 32.95 -15.66 -17.05
CA ASP A 352 34.18 -15.38 -16.31
C ASP A 352 34.04 -14.23 -15.29
N PRO A 353 34.09 -14.51 -13.98
CA PRO A 353 34.06 -13.48 -12.94
C PRO A 353 35.45 -12.96 -12.57
N ASN A 354 36.52 -13.65 -12.98
CA ASN A 354 37.89 -13.40 -12.51
C ASN A 354 38.39 -11.96 -12.77
N PRO A 355 38.15 -11.34 -13.95
CA PRO A 355 38.63 -9.98 -14.18
C PRO A 355 38.08 -8.96 -13.17
N VAL A 356 36.82 -9.09 -12.79
CA VAL A 356 36.16 -8.20 -11.82
C VAL A 356 36.65 -8.47 -10.40
N VAL A 357 36.88 -9.74 -10.05
CA VAL A 357 37.47 -10.12 -8.76
C VAL A 357 38.86 -9.50 -8.59
N GLU A 358 39.71 -9.61 -9.60
CA GLU A 358 41.07 -9.05 -9.54
C GLU A 358 41.06 -7.52 -9.51
N GLU A 359 40.12 -6.88 -10.21
CA GLU A 359 39.92 -5.43 -10.12
C GLU A 359 39.50 -4.98 -8.71
N ILE A 360 38.56 -5.70 -8.08
CA ILE A 360 38.14 -5.43 -6.69
C ILE A 360 39.33 -5.57 -5.74
N LYS A 361 40.11 -6.65 -5.86
CA LYS A 361 41.29 -6.89 -5.01
C LYS A 361 42.38 -5.83 -5.22
N ALA A 362 42.63 -5.44 -6.48
CA ALA A 362 43.60 -4.40 -6.81
C ALA A 362 43.20 -3.03 -6.21
N ALA A 363 41.90 -2.76 -6.08
CA ALA A 363 41.37 -1.59 -5.39
C ALA A 363 41.32 -1.72 -3.85
N GLY A 364 41.81 -2.84 -3.29
CA GLY A 364 41.84 -3.10 -1.85
C GLY A 364 40.55 -3.68 -1.24
N GLY A 365 39.59 -4.10 -2.08
CA GLY A 365 38.36 -4.76 -1.64
C GLY A 365 38.50 -6.28 -1.53
N GLU A 366 37.48 -6.94 -0.97
CA GLU A 366 37.40 -8.40 -0.85
C GLU A 366 36.35 -8.97 -1.82
N ALA A 367 36.78 -9.88 -2.69
CA ALA A 367 35.87 -10.59 -3.59
C ALA A 367 36.31 -12.02 -3.89
N VAL A 368 35.33 -12.87 -4.22
CA VAL A 368 35.52 -14.24 -4.73
C VAL A 368 34.66 -14.44 -5.97
N GLY A 369 35.20 -15.16 -6.95
CA GLY A 369 34.50 -15.46 -8.20
C GLY A 369 33.70 -16.74 -8.10
N ASP A 370 32.52 -16.75 -8.71
CA ASP A 370 31.66 -17.92 -8.84
C ASP A 370 31.24 -18.10 -10.32
N LYS A 371 31.50 -19.29 -10.89
CA LYS A 371 31.18 -19.64 -12.29
C LYS A 371 29.89 -20.43 -12.45
N SER A 372 29.10 -20.56 -11.39
CA SER A 372 27.90 -21.37 -11.36
C SER A 372 26.80 -20.74 -12.22
N ASN A 373 26.05 -21.56 -12.96
CA ASN A 373 24.92 -21.08 -13.74
C ASN A 373 23.70 -20.87 -12.84
N VAL A 374 23.14 -19.65 -12.83
CA VAL A 374 21.97 -19.30 -11.99
C VAL A 374 20.76 -20.22 -12.22
N VAL A 375 20.62 -20.82 -13.40
CA VAL A 375 19.51 -21.71 -13.77
C VAL A 375 19.68 -23.13 -13.24
N THR A 376 20.91 -23.62 -13.03
CA THR A 376 21.15 -25.03 -12.66
C THR A 376 21.87 -25.20 -11.32
N ASP A 377 22.52 -24.15 -10.82
CA ASP A 377 23.55 -24.25 -9.80
C ASP A 377 23.37 -23.23 -8.66
N GLY A 378 22.15 -22.77 -8.40
CA GLY A 378 21.87 -21.71 -7.41
C GLY A 378 22.42 -22.02 -6.01
N GLU A 379 22.36 -23.27 -5.59
CA GLU A 379 22.90 -23.76 -4.32
C GLU A 379 24.41 -23.52 -4.21
N ARG A 380 25.14 -23.72 -5.31
CA ARG A 380 26.59 -23.50 -5.36
C ARG A 380 26.92 -22.01 -5.18
N ILE A 381 26.15 -21.12 -5.77
CA ILE A 381 26.33 -19.66 -5.65
C ILE A 381 26.25 -19.24 -4.18
N VAL A 382 25.21 -19.68 -3.47
CA VAL A 382 25.03 -19.37 -2.04
C VAL A 382 26.10 -20.07 -1.19
N LYS A 383 26.44 -21.31 -1.52
CA LYS A 383 27.53 -22.04 -0.85
C LYS A 383 28.87 -21.32 -0.98
N THR A 384 29.20 -20.76 -2.14
CA THR A 384 30.42 -19.97 -2.35
C THR A 384 30.51 -18.79 -1.37
N ALA A 385 29.40 -18.10 -1.11
CA ALA A 385 29.37 -17.02 -0.11
C ALA A 385 29.60 -17.54 1.32
N LEU A 386 28.93 -18.64 1.69
CA LEU A 386 29.04 -19.25 3.01
C LEU A 386 30.43 -19.83 3.28
N ASP A 387 31.03 -20.53 2.31
CA ASP A 387 32.35 -21.13 2.46
C ASP A 387 33.46 -20.08 2.62
N ASN A 388 33.35 -18.95 1.93
CA ASN A 388 34.39 -17.92 1.92
C ASN A 388 34.21 -16.87 3.03
N TYR A 389 32.95 -16.54 3.37
CA TYR A 389 32.65 -15.41 4.25
C TYR A 389 31.72 -15.74 5.42
N GLY A 390 31.19 -16.97 5.49
CA GLY A 390 30.39 -17.47 6.62
C GLY A 390 28.97 -16.91 6.74
N ARG A 391 28.54 -16.02 5.84
CA ARG A 391 27.21 -15.37 5.87
C ARG A 391 26.80 -14.86 4.49
N VAL A 392 25.54 -14.46 4.37
CA VAL A 392 25.00 -13.69 3.23
C VAL A 392 24.13 -12.59 3.81
N ASP A 393 24.27 -11.35 3.33
CA ASP A 393 23.47 -10.21 3.78
C ASP A 393 22.69 -9.57 2.63
N ILE A 394 23.25 -9.60 1.42
CA ILE A 394 22.70 -8.93 0.26
C ILE A 394 22.67 -9.87 -0.94
N LEU A 395 21.54 -9.94 -1.64
CA LEU A 395 21.38 -10.63 -2.91
C LEU A 395 20.93 -9.62 -3.99
N ILE A 396 21.75 -9.45 -5.02
CA ILE A 396 21.43 -8.66 -6.21
C ILE A 396 21.16 -9.62 -7.38
N ASN A 397 19.89 -9.82 -7.71
CA ASN A 397 19.46 -10.63 -8.85
C ASN A 397 19.55 -9.81 -10.14
N ASN A 398 20.73 -9.80 -10.76
CA ASN A 398 21.04 -9.04 -11.98
C ASN A 398 21.28 -9.91 -13.23
N ALA A 399 21.55 -11.22 -13.08
CA ALA A 399 21.75 -12.11 -14.23
C ALA A 399 20.60 -12.03 -15.24
N GLY A 400 20.94 -12.07 -16.52
CA GLY A 400 19.96 -11.87 -17.58
C GLY A 400 20.41 -12.26 -18.98
N ILE A 401 19.43 -12.52 -19.84
CA ILE A 401 19.59 -12.78 -21.27
C ILE A 401 18.48 -12.08 -22.06
N LEU A 402 18.70 -11.85 -23.36
CA LEU A 402 17.65 -11.45 -24.29
C LEU A 402 17.41 -12.52 -25.36
N ARG A 403 16.15 -12.68 -25.74
CA ARG A 403 15.67 -13.51 -26.85
C ARG A 403 14.55 -12.77 -27.58
N ASP A 404 14.91 -11.58 -28.06
CA ASP A 404 13.97 -10.65 -28.69
C ASP A 404 13.47 -11.23 -30.01
N ARG A 405 12.14 -11.27 -30.13
CA ARG A 405 11.43 -11.80 -31.29
C ARG A 405 10.01 -11.23 -31.30
N SER A 406 9.54 -10.78 -32.46
CA SER A 406 8.11 -10.51 -32.64
C SER A 406 7.30 -11.72 -32.17
N PHE A 407 6.20 -11.50 -31.45
CA PHE A 407 5.40 -12.55 -30.83
C PHE A 407 5.03 -13.68 -31.80
N GLN A 408 4.66 -13.32 -33.04
CA GLN A 408 4.34 -14.30 -34.11
C GLN A 408 5.48 -15.29 -34.40
N LYS A 409 6.74 -14.86 -34.27
CA LYS A 409 7.93 -15.66 -34.59
C LYS A 409 8.62 -16.23 -33.36
N MET A 410 8.17 -15.86 -32.15
CA MET A 410 8.74 -16.34 -30.91
C MET A 410 8.55 -17.84 -30.79
N SER A 411 9.63 -18.55 -30.47
CA SER A 411 9.62 -19.98 -30.20
C SER A 411 9.43 -20.26 -28.70
N ASP A 412 8.94 -21.47 -28.37
CA ASP A 412 8.85 -21.89 -26.97
C ASP A 412 10.21 -21.99 -26.30
N GLN A 413 11.26 -22.30 -27.05
CA GLN A 413 12.63 -22.31 -26.54
C GLN A 413 13.07 -20.90 -26.13
N GLU A 414 12.82 -19.89 -26.97
CA GLU A 414 13.13 -18.48 -26.66
C GLU A 414 12.31 -17.97 -25.46
N TRP A 415 11.06 -18.40 -25.33
CA TRP A 415 10.22 -18.11 -24.16
C TRP A 415 10.79 -18.74 -22.88
N ASN A 416 11.02 -20.05 -22.91
CA ASN A 416 11.47 -20.82 -21.74
C ASN A 416 12.85 -20.34 -21.25
N GLN A 417 13.80 -20.08 -22.16
CA GLN A 417 15.13 -19.58 -21.78
C GLN A 417 15.07 -18.27 -21.00
N VAL A 418 14.16 -17.36 -21.39
CA VAL A 418 13.98 -16.08 -20.69
C VAL A 418 13.32 -16.30 -19.33
N MET A 419 12.29 -17.16 -19.25
CA MET A 419 11.64 -17.49 -17.98
C MET A 419 12.59 -18.19 -17.00
N ASP A 420 13.41 -19.12 -17.49
CA ASP A 420 14.36 -19.85 -16.65
C ASP A 420 15.39 -18.94 -15.99
N VAL A 421 15.98 -18.02 -16.77
CA VAL A 421 16.99 -17.09 -16.25
C VAL A 421 16.38 -16.00 -15.38
N HIS A 422 15.27 -15.38 -15.81
CA HIS A 422 14.77 -14.18 -15.15
C HIS A 422 13.79 -14.47 -14.02
N VAL A 423 13.04 -15.56 -14.12
CA VAL A 423 11.97 -15.88 -13.17
C VAL A 423 12.38 -17.05 -12.28
N ASN A 424 12.67 -18.21 -12.86
CA ASN A 424 12.95 -19.42 -12.07
C ASN A 424 14.25 -19.30 -11.27
N ALA A 425 15.32 -18.79 -11.87
CA ALA A 425 16.58 -18.57 -11.16
C ALA A 425 16.48 -17.50 -10.05
N THR A 426 15.76 -16.41 -10.30
CA THR A 426 15.49 -15.37 -9.28
C THR A 426 14.74 -15.96 -8.09
N PHE A 427 13.67 -16.71 -8.34
CA PHE A 427 12.95 -17.43 -7.29
C PHE A 427 13.88 -18.34 -6.49
N ARG A 428 14.67 -19.19 -7.17
CA ARG A 428 15.54 -20.16 -6.49
C ARG A 428 16.61 -19.48 -5.64
N LEU A 429 17.26 -18.44 -6.14
CA LEU A 429 18.25 -17.69 -5.38
C LEU A 429 17.65 -17.01 -4.16
N CYS A 430 16.50 -16.34 -4.32
CA CYS A 430 15.76 -15.76 -3.20
C CYS A 430 15.39 -16.84 -2.17
N LYS A 431 14.91 -18.01 -2.63
CA LYS A 431 14.53 -19.14 -1.77
C LYS A 431 15.70 -19.68 -0.96
N LEU A 432 16.89 -19.72 -1.55
CA LEU A 432 18.11 -20.21 -0.89
C LEU A 432 18.67 -19.26 0.17
N VAL A 433 18.61 -17.94 -0.06
CA VAL A 433 19.07 -16.95 0.92
C VAL A 433 18.03 -16.67 2.02
N TRP A 434 16.74 -16.92 1.74
CA TRP A 434 15.65 -16.66 2.67
C TRP A 434 15.83 -17.24 4.09
N PRO A 435 16.14 -18.54 4.28
CA PRO A 435 16.35 -19.09 5.62
C PRO A 435 17.52 -18.45 6.36
N ILE A 436 18.58 -18.04 5.65
CA ILE A 436 19.73 -17.32 6.21
C ILE A 436 19.25 -15.96 6.74
N PHE A 437 18.52 -15.21 5.93
CA PHE A 437 18.01 -13.90 6.31
C PHE A 437 17.00 -13.95 7.47
N LEU A 438 16.13 -14.97 7.49
CA LEU A 438 15.21 -15.21 8.61
C LEU A 438 15.96 -15.46 9.92
N GLN A 439 17.02 -16.28 9.87
CA GLN A 439 17.85 -16.56 11.05
C GLN A 439 18.60 -15.30 11.53
N GLN A 440 19.08 -14.48 10.60
CA GLN A 440 19.79 -13.23 10.90
C GLN A 440 18.86 -12.10 11.34
N LYS A 441 17.54 -12.21 11.12
CA LYS A 441 16.58 -11.10 11.23
C LYS A 441 17.01 -9.87 10.43
N SER A 442 17.67 -10.09 9.30
CA SER A 442 18.18 -9.06 8.42
C SER A 442 18.57 -9.66 7.07
N GLY A 443 18.25 -8.95 6.00
CA GLY A 443 18.70 -9.26 4.65
C GLY A 443 18.20 -8.23 3.65
N VAL A 444 18.92 -8.07 2.55
CA VAL A 444 18.49 -7.20 1.44
C VAL A 444 18.47 -7.98 0.14
N ILE A 445 17.36 -7.90 -0.57
CA ILE A 445 17.23 -8.40 -1.94
C ILE A 445 16.93 -7.21 -2.84
N VAL A 446 17.73 -7.05 -3.90
CA VAL A 446 17.40 -6.13 -5.00
C VAL A 446 17.23 -6.95 -6.27
N ASN A 447 16.01 -6.97 -6.78
CA ASN A 447 15.67 -7.65 -8.02
C ASN A 447 15.77 -6.69 -9.21
N THR A 448 16.21 -7.18 -10.37
CA THR A 448 16.27 -6.36 -11.59
C THR A 448 15.01 -6.60 -12.43
N THR A 449 14.10 -5.63 -12.48
CA THR A 449 13.01 -5.56 -13.46
C THR A 449 13.47 -4.81 -14.73
N SER A 450 12.58 -4.21 -15.51
CA SER A 450 12.87 -3.41 -16.70
C SER A 450 11.67 -2.56 -17.08
N THR A 451 11.89 -1.40 -17.71
CA THR A 451 10.82 -0.61 -18.34
C THR A 451 10.09 -1.39 -19.45
N SER A 452 10.74 -2.35 -20.11
CA SER A 452 10.06 -3.27 -21.04
C SER A 452 9.12 -4.24 -20.31
N GLY A 453 9.39 -4.52 -19.03
CA GLY A 453 8.49 -5.26 -18.15
C GLY A 453 7.32 -4.40 -17.70
N ILE A 454 7.63 -3.24 -17.12
CA ILE A 454 6.64 -2.33 -16.55
C ILE A 454 5.67 -1.82 -17.61
N TYR A 455 6.12 -1.53 -18.84
CA TYR A 455 5.28 -0.88 -19.85
C TYR A 455 5.01 -1.73 -21.09
N GLY A 456 5.53 -2.96 -21.15
CA GLY A 456 5.60 -3.78 -22.37
C GLY A 456 6.52 -3.19 -23.45
N ASN A 457 7.00 -4.03 -24.36
CA ASN A 457 7.78 -3.56 -25.53
C ASN A 457 7.63 -4.51 -26.72
N PHE A 458 7.47 -3.96 -27.93
CA PHE A 458 7.31 -4.75 -29.14
C PHE A 458 8.47 -5.74 -29.31
N GLY A 459 8.16 -7.01 -29.57
CA GLY A 459 9.17 -8.05 -29.80
C GLY A 459 9.81 -8.59 -28.52
N GLN A 460 9.28 -8.24 -27.35
CA GLN A 460 9.82 -8.67 -26.06
C GLN A 460 8.74 -9.32 -25.18
N ALA A 461 7.79 -10.07 -25.77
CA ALA A 461 6.68 -10.65 -25.00
C ALA A 461 7.15 -11.57 -23.85
N ASN A 462 8.19 -12.37 -24.08
CA ASN A 462 8.86 -13.18 -23.05
C ASN A 462 9.52 -12.32 -21.96
N TYR A 463 10.36 -11.36 -22.37
CA TYR A 463 11.13 -10.52 -21.44
C TYR A 463 10.24 -9.56 -20.65
N GLY A 464 9.26 -8.94 -21.31
CA GLY A 464 8.26 -8.08 -20.70
C GLY A 464 7.43 -8.82 -19.65
N ALA A 465 6.95 -10.03 -19.98
CA ALA A 465 6.26 -10.88 -19.02
C ALA A 465 7.15 -11.21 -17.81
N ALA A 466 8.37 -11.70 -18.06
CA ALA A 466 9.31 -12.08 -17.00
C ALA A 466 9.63 -10.90 -16.06
N LYS A 467 9.98 -9.74 -16.62
CA LYS A 467 10.40 -8.57 -15.84
C LYS A 467 9.23 -7.90 -15.13
N CYS A 468 8.02 -7.88 -15.70
CA CYS A 468 6.85 -7.42 -14.97
C CYS A 468 6.55 -8.36 -13.80
N GLY A 469 6.61 -9.68 -14.00
CA GLY A 469 6.42 -10.68 -12.93
C GLY A 469 7.29 -10.44 -11.69
N ILE A 470 8.54 -10.02 -11.90
CA ILE A 470 9.46 -9.67 -10.82
C ILE A 470 8.94 -8.54 -9.93
N THR A 471 8.13 -7.61 -10.44
CA THR A 471 7.54 -6.53 -9.63
C THR A 471 6.55 -7.10 -8.60
N GLY A 472 5.59 -7.94 -9.03
CA GLY A 472 4.65 -8.61 -8.12
C GLY A 472 5.34 -9.55 -7.12
N PHE A 473 6.37 -10.28 -7.58
CA PHE A 473 7.20 -11.13 -6.72
C PHE A 473 7.92 -10.33 -5.62
N THR A 474 8.56 -9.21 -6.02
CA THR A 474 9.27 -8.30 -5.11
C THR A 474 8.33 -7.78 -4.03
N LYS A 475 7.11 -7.36 -4.40
CA LYS A 475 6.11 -6.86 -3.44
C LYS A 475 5.66 -7.92 -2.43
N THR A 476 5.38 -9.14 -2.87
CA THR A 476 5.05 -10.23 -1.91
C THR A 476 6.22 -10.49 -0.96
N LEU A 477 7.44 -10.64 -1.46
CA LEU A 477 8.60 -10.90 -0.60
C LEU A 477 8.86 -9.74 0.36
N ALA A 478 8.61 -8.50 -0.05
CA ALA A 478 8.70 -7.34 0.83
C ALA A 478 7.70 -7.43 2.00
N GLN A 479 6.45 -7.83 1.73
CA GLN A 479 5.43 -8.04 2.77
C GLN A 479 5.84 -9.17 3.72
N GLU A 480 6.22 -10.35 3.19
CA GLU A 480 6.60 -11.52 3.99
C GLU A 480 7.89 -11.32 4.80
N GLY A 481 8.83 -10.55 4.26
CA GLY A 481 10.14 -10.30 4.86
C GLY A 481 10.14 -9.22 5.95
N SER A 482 9.13 -8.34 5.95
CA SER A 482 9.09 -7.13 6.79
C SER A 482 9.29 -7.40 8.28
N LYS A 483 8.52 -8.32 8.87
CA LYS A 483 8.62 -8.72 10.30
C LYS A 483 9.98 -9.30 10.67
N ALA A 484 10.73 -9.84 9.69
CA ALA A 484 12.05 -10.41 9.88
C ALA A 484 13.18 -9.44 9.49
N GLY A 485 12.90 -8.16 9.24
CA GLY A 485 13.91 -7.17 8.85
C GLY A 485 14.49 -7.40 7.45
N ILE A 486 13.81 -8.17 6.60
CA ILE A 486 14.24 -8.45 5.22
C ILE A 486 13.63 -7.39 4.30
N LYS A 487 14.49 -6.64 3.60
CA LYS A 487 14.08 -5.61 2.63
C LYS A 487 14.18 -6.17 1.22
N VAL A 488 13.13 -6.00 0.42
CA VAL A 488 13.10 -6.49 -0.97
C VAL A 488 12.59 -5.39 -1.88
N ASN A 489 13.43 -4.90 -2.78
CA ASN A 489 13.07 -3.85 -3.75
C ASN A 489 13.43 -4.28 -5.17
N CYS A 490 12.95 -3.54 -6.17
CA CYS A 490 13.36 -3.79 -7.55
C CYS A 490 13.71 -2.51 -8.30
N ILE A 491 14.60 -2.67 -9.28
CA ILE A 491 15.08 -1.58 -10.14
C ILE A 491 14.83 -1.90 -11.62
N ALA A 492 14.50 -0.88 -12.41
CA ALA A 492 14.42 -0.87 -13.85
C ALA A 492 15.57 0.00 -14.39
N PRO A 493 16.75 -0.59 -14.66
CA PRO A 493 17.92 0.17 -15.06
C PRO A 493 17.88 0.56 -16.53
N HIS A 494 18.36 1.76 -16.83
CA HIS A 494 18.67 2.24 -18.18
C HIS A 494 20.18 2.49 -18.29
N ALA A 495 20.89 1.55 -18.92
CA ALA A 495 22.35 1.56 -19.02
C ALA A 495 22.86 0.86 -20.29
N GLU A 496 24.05 1.27 -20.73
CA GLU A 496 24.82 0.63 -21.80
C GLU A 496 25.42 -0.69 -21.32
N THR A 497 24.95 -1.79 -21.91
CA THR A 497 25.42 -3.15 -21.61
C THR A 497 25.46 -3.96 -22.90
N ALA A 498 26.00 -5.18 -22.83
CA ALA A 498 25.91 -6.12 -23.96
C ALA A 498 24.46 -6.37 -24.42
N MET A 499 23.47 -6.27 -23.53
CA MET A 499 22.05 -6.46 -23.87
C MET A 499 21.42 -5.25 -24.57
N THR A 500 21.93 -4.04 -24.35
CA THR A 500 21.35 -2.79 -24.88
C THR A 500 22.13 -2.20 -26.06
N ASN A 501 23.23 -2.87 -26.47
CA ASN A 501 24.12 -2.41 -27.54
C ASN A 501 23.44 -2.20 -28.91
N THR A 502 22.33 -2.91 -29.19
CA THR A 502 21.55 -2.76 -30.43
C THR A 502 20.41 -1.75 -30.32
N ILE A 503 20.17 -1.19 -29.13
CA ILE A 503 19.07 -0.27 -28.84
C ILE A 503 19.55 1.20 -28.92
N PHE A 504 20.79 1.48 -28.50
CA PHE A 504 21.34 2.84 -28.49
C PHE A 504 21.79 3.31 -29.87
N SER A 505 21.53 4.59 -30.17
CA SER A 505 22.06 5.22 -31.37
C SER A 505 23.57 5.48 -31.23
N LYS A 506 24.29 5.63 -32.35
CA LYS A 506 25.73 5.92 -32.31
C LYS A 506 26.09 7.18 -31.51
N ASN A 507 25.15 8.11 -31.35
CA ASN A 507 25.33 9.38 -30.63
C ASN A 507 25.06 9.26 -29.12
N ASP A 508 24.59 8.11 -28.65
CA ASP A 508 24.26 7.85 -27.25
C ASP A 508 25.30 7.00 -26.53
N PHE A 509 26.30 6.47 -27.23
CA PHE A 509 27.42 5.75 -26.61
C PHE A 509 28.17 6.63 -25.61
N ASN A 510 28.48 6.07 -24.44
CA ASN A 510 29.10 6.68 -23.26
C ASN A 510 28.22 7.63 -22.44
N LYS A 511 26.91 7.72 -22.70
CA LYS A 511 26.00 8.55 -21.86
C LYS A 511 25.46 7.77 -20.67
N TYR A 512 25.26 6.47 -20.83
CA TYR A 512 24.55 5.63 -19.86
C TYR A 512 25.47 4.60 -19.23
N ASP A 513 26.57 5.07 -18.65
CA ASP A 513 27.51 4.22 -17.91
C ASP A 513 26.76 3.38 -16.84
N PRO A 514 26.94 2.06 -16.78
CA PRO A 514 26.30 1.19 -15.79
C PRO A 514 26.53 1.61 -14.32
N GLY A 515 27.65 2.28 -14.05
CA GLY A 515 27.99 2.86 -12.75
C GLY A 515 27.02 3.94 -12.28
N LEU A 516 26.24 4.57 -13.18
CA LEU A 516 25.21 5.55 -12.81
C LEU A 516 23.99 4.93 -12.13
N VAL A 517 23.88 3.60 -12.13
CA VAL A 517 22.81 2.85 -11.45
C VAL A 517 23.24 2.40 -10.05
N SER A 518 24.50 1.99 -9.88
CA SER A 518 25.03 1.40 -8.66
C SER A 518 24.81 2.21 -7.37
N PRO A 519 24.88 3.56 -7.36
CA PRO A 519 24.67 4.35 -6.14
C PRO A 519 23.36 4.04 -5.42
N LEU A 520 22.27 3.88 -6.16
CA LEU A 520 20.97 3.52 -5.59
C LEU A 520 21.00 2.15 -4.93
N LEU A 521 21.62 1.14 -5.56
CA LEU A 521 21.67 -0.22 -4.99
C LEU A 521 22.47 -0.25 -3.69
N VAL A 522 23.56 0.51 -3.59
CA VAL A 522 24.34 0.63 -2.35
C VAL A 522 23.49 1.26 -1.25
N VAL A 523 22.72 2.33 -1.55
CA VAL A 523 21.79 2.94 -0.58
C VAL A 523 20.71 1.95 -0.15
N LEU A 524 20.06 1.26 -1.09
CA LEU A 524 19.03 0.24 -0.77
C LEU A 524 19.59 -0.90 0.09
N SER A 525 20.87 -1.23 -0.10
CA SER A 525 21.58 -2.30 0.62
C SER A 525 22.20 -1.87 1.95
N SER A 526 22.18 -0.58 2.27
CA SER A 526 22.70 -0.08 3.54
C SER A 526 21.64 -0.13 4.64
N ASP A 527 22.08 0.07 5.89
CA ASP A 527 21.17 0.16 7.04
C ASP A 527 20.54 1.57 7.17
N ASN A 528 20.88 2.52 6.29
CA ASN A 528 20.39 3.91 6.34
C ASN A 528 18.93 4.05 5.91
N VAL A 529 18.43 3.15 5.05
CA VAL A 529 17.05 3.20 4.55
C VAL A 529 16.28 1.93 4.91
N LYS A 530 15.00 2.10 5.23
CA LYS A 530 14.07 0.99 5.56
C LYS A 530 13.17 0.59 4.38
N THR A 531 13.38 1.18 3.22
CA THR A 531 12.54 0.98 2.03
C THR A 531 12.46 -0.49 1.63
N THR A 532 11.24 -0.95 1.35
CA THR A 532 10.93 -2.30 0.88
C THR A 532 9.68 -2.23 0.01
N GLY A 533 9.54 -3.13 -0.96
CA GLY A 533 8.39 -3.21 -1.87
C GLY A 533 8.40 -2.22 -3.03
N GLU A 534 9.43 -1.37 -3.14
CA GLU A 534 9.46 -0.28 -4.10
C GLU A 534 10.03 -0.66 -5.47
N THR A 535 9.59 0.07 -6.49
CA THR A 535 10.04 -0.06 -7.88
C THR A 535 10.67 1.25 -8.35
N PHE A 536 11.95 1.21 -8.70
CA PHE A 536 12.69 2.39 -9.16
C PHE A 536 13.04 2.31 -10.64
N GLU A 537 12.88 3.40 -11.38
CA GLU A 537 13.57 3.59 -12.66
C GLU A 537 14.85 4.39 -12.43
N VAL A 538 15.95 3.97 -13.05
CA VAL A 538 17.27 4.56 -12.76
C VAL A 538 18.20 4.52 -13.97
N GLY A 539 18.85 5.64 -14.28
CA GLY A 539 19.82 5.75 -15.35
C GLY A 539 20.10 7.20 -15.73
N GLY A 540 21.25 7.46 -16.38
CA GLY A 540 21.58 8.80 -16.90
C GLY A 540 21.57 9.92 -15.86
N GLY A 541 21.95 9.62 -14.61
CA GLY A 541 21.92 10.58 -13.50
C GLY A 541 20.52 10.89 -12.95
N TRP A 542 19.48 10.16 -13.35
CA TRP A 542 18.12 10.29 -12.83
C TRP A 542 17.68 9.04 -12.06
N ILE A 543 16.91 9.26 -10.99
CA ILE A 543 16.26 8.20 -10.21
C ILE A 543 14.80 8.59 -9.96
N GLY A 544 13.85 7.74 -10.35
CA GLY A 544 12.42 7.92 -10.08
C GLY A 544 11.78 6.69 -9.45
N ASN A 545 10.64 6.90 -8.78
CA ASN A 545 9.80 5.84 -8.23
C ASN A 545 8.58 5.62 -9.12
N THR A 546 8.17 4.37 -9.31
CA THR A 546 7.01 3.99 -10.12
C THR A 546 6.02 3.19 -9.29
N ARG A 547 4.76 3.61 -9.31
CA ARG A 547 3.66 3.00 -8.54
C ARG A 547 2.37 2.88 -9.35
N TRP A 548 1.36 2.27 -8.76
CA TRP A 548 0.02 2.21 -9.32
C TRP A 548 -0.83 3.41 -8.92
N GLN A 549 -1.61 3.91 -9.87
CA GLN A 549 -2.65 4.90 -9.65
C GLN A 549 -3.95 4.40 -10.29
N ARG A 550 -5.07 4.56 -9.59
CA ARG A 550 -6.40 4.17 -10.04
C ARG A 550 -7.27 5.38 -10.35
N ALA A 551 -8.06 5.29 -11.40
CA ALA A 551 -9.13 6.23 -11.71
C ALA A 551 -10.20 6.21 -10.59
N LYS A 552 -10.99 7.28 -10.48
CA LYS A 552 -12.13 7.32 -9.55
C LYS A 552 -13.13 6.18 -9.81
N GLY A 553 -13.24 5.77 -11.08
CA GLY A 553 -14.08 4.66 -11.52
C GLY A 553 -15.56 5.00 -11.66
N ALA A 554 -16.31 4.04 -12.23
CA ALA A 554 -17.77 4.05 -12.29
C ALA A 554 -18.32 2.93 -11.39
N VAL A 555 -19.44 3.19 -10.72
CA VAL A 555 -20.09 2.24 -9.81
C VAL A 555 -21.52 1.99 -10.24
N SER A 556 -21.89 0.72 -10.38
CA SER A 556 -23.28 0.30 -10.57
C SER A 556 -23.80 -0.39 -9.31
N LYS A 557 -24.87 0.16 -8.72
CA LYS A 557 -25.60 -0.46 -7.59
C LYS A 557 -26.66 -1.47 -8.05
N GLU A 558 -26.88 -1.62 -9.36
CA GLU A 558 -27.86 -2.59 -9.88
C GLU A 558 -27.43 -4.02 -9.60
N LYS A 559 -28.38 -4.90 -9.25
CA LYS A 559 -28.14 -6.34 -9.01
C LYS A 559 -27.58 -7.05 -10.25
N HIS A 560 -28.01 -6.68 -11.45
CA HIS A 560 -27.45 -7.20 -12.69
C HIS A 560 -26.86 -6.04 -13.49
N VAL A 561 -25.55 -6.04 -13.70
CA VAL A 561 -24.87 -4.99 -14.46
C VAL A 561 -24.67 -5.46 -15.89
N THR A 562 -24.94 -4.59 -16.86
CA THR A 562 -24.80 -4.90 -18.28
C THR A 562 -23.53 -4.28 -18.87
N PRO A 563 -22.91 -4.82 -19.93
CA PRO A 563 -21.79 -4.17 -20.61
C PRO A 563 -22.17 -2.82 -21.23
N GLU A 564 -23.45 -2.57 -21.47
CA GLU A 564 -23.96 -1.26 -21.87
C GLU A 564 -23.75 -0.20 -20.77
N PHE A 565 -23.92 -0.56 -19.49
CA PHE A 565 -23.57 0.34 -18.38
C PHE A 565 -22.10 0.77 -18.46
N VAL A 566 -21.19 -0.18 -18.67
CA VAL A 566 -19.74 0.11 -18.77
C VAL A 566 -19.44 0.99 -19.98
N ARG A 567 -20.07 0.73 -21.14
CA ARG A 567 -19.95 1.57 -22.34
C ARG A 567 -20.42 3.00 -22.06
N ASP A 568 -21.61 3.14 -21.48
CA ASP A 568 -22.29 4.43 -21.33
C ASP A 568 -21.65 5.29 -20.22
N ASN A 569 -20.96 4.66 -19.26
CA ASN A 569 -20.20 5.31 -18.19
C ASN A 569 -18.67 5.24 -18.40
N TRP A 570 -18.21 4.93 -19.61
CA TRP A 570 -16.78 4.73 -19.89
C TRP A 570 -15.91 5.92 -19.49
N LYS A 571 -16.45 7.15 -19.64
CA LYS A 571 -15.78 8.39 -19.23
C LYS A 571 -15.34 8.37 -17.76
N ASP A 572 -16.15 7.78 -16.88
CA ASP A 572 -15.90 7.75 -15.44
C ASP A 572 -14.98 6.56 -15.07
N VAL A 573 -15.10 5.44 -15.79
CA VAL A 573 -14.19 4.28 -15.66
C VAL A 573 -12.72 4.68 -15.86
N VAL A 574 -12.47 5.63 -16.76
CA VAL A 574 -11.12 6.10 -17.13
C VAL A 574 -10.80 7.50 -16.62
N ASP A 575 -11.56 8.02 -15.67
CA ASP A 575 -11.39 9.38 -15.13
C ASP A 575 -10.34 9.43 -14.02
N PHE A 576 -9.19 10.05 -14.32
CA PHE A 576 -8.09 10.30 -13.39
C PHE A 576 -8.06 11.74 -12.85
N SER A 577 -9.18 12.47 -12.88
CA SER A 577 -9.28 13.82 -12.28
C SER A 577 -9.24 13.80 -10.74
N GLN A 578 -9.66 12.70 -10.12
CA GLN A 578 -9.57 12.42 -8.69
C GLN A 578 -9.00 11.02 -8.48
N PRO A 579 -7.70 10.82 -8.79
CA PRO A 579 -7.12 9.50 -8.78
C PRO A 579 -6.78 9.06 -7.35
N VAL A 580 -6.80 7.76 -7.11
CA VAL A 580 -6.41 7.17 -5.83
C VAL A 580 -5.10 6.41 -5.96
N THR A 581 -4.23 6.54 -4.96
CA THR A 581 -3.01 5.73 -4.86
C THR A 581 -3.30 4.49 -4.03
N ILE A 582 -2.99 3.32 -4.56
CA ILE A 582 -3.23 2.03 -3.90
C ILE A 582 -1.89 1.38 -3.59
N ALA A 583 -1.56 1.19 -2.31
CA ALA A 583 -0.29 0.60 -1.90
C ALA A 583 -0.39 -0.91 -1.64
N SER A 584 -1.55 -1.40 -1.18
CA SER A 584 -1.79 -2.80 -0.85
C SER A 584 -3.09 -3.35 -1.44
N ALA A 585 -3.22 -4.69 -1.46
CA ALA A 585 -4.48 -5.34 -1.82
C ALA A 585 -5.61 -4.97 -0.83
N ARG A 586 -5.30 -4.78 0.46
CA ARG A 586 -6.26 -4.32 1.47
C ARG A 586 -6.74 -2.90 1.17
N ASP A 587 -5.84 -1.98 0.82
CA ASP A 587 -6.20 -0.60 0.47
C ASP A 587 -7.11 -0.56 -0.75
N SER A 588 -6.84 -1.43 -1.74
CA SER A 588 -7.70 -1.57 -2.93
C SER A 588 -9.14 -1.93 -2.54
N ILE A 589 -9.29 -2.94 -1.65
CA ILE A 589 -10.58 -3.39 -1.14
C ILE A 589 -11.30 -2.23 -0.46
N ILE A 590 -10.65 -1.59 0.52
CA ILE A 590 -11.21 -0.48 1.29
C ILE A 590 -11.70 0.63 0.36
N GLU A 591 -10.88 1.05 -0.60
CA GLU A 591 -11.24 2.14 -1.49
C GLU A 591 -12.38 1.78 -2.47
N ILE A 592 -12.43 0.52 -2.93
CA ILE A 592 -13.58 0.06 -3.72
C ILE A 592 -14.84 0.05 -2.85
N MET A 593 -14.76 -0.40 -1.60
CA MET A 593 -15.92 -0.42 -0.71
C MET A 593 -16.47 0.98 -0.45
N LYS A 594 -15.60 1.96 -0.19
CA LYS A 594 -15.97 3.39 -0.10
C LYS A 594 -16.71 3.89 -1.35
N SER A 595 -16.29 3.42 -2.52
CA SER A 595 -16.92 3.80 -3.79
C SER A 595 -18.29 3.13 -3.97
N VAL A 596 -18.43 1.86 -3.56
CA VAL A 596 -19.62 1.04 -3.78
C VAL A 596 -20.76 1.38 -2.82
N SER A 597 -20.47 1.67 -1.54
CA SER A 597 -21.47 2.13 -0.57
C SER A 597 -22.13 3.46 -1.00
N GLY A 598 -21.42 4.27 -1.78
CA GLY A 598 -21.84 5.61 -2.21
C GLY A 598 -21.45 6.63 -1.15
N GLY A 599 -21.01 7.82 -1.57
CA GLY A 599 -20.59 8.91 -0.69
C GLY A 599 -21.72 9.58 0.11
N ASP A 600 -22.56 8.77 0.76
CA ASP A 600 -23.22 9.12 2.00
C ASP A 600 -22.23 8.69 3.10
N GLU A 601 -21.60 9.64 3.80
CA GLU A 601 -20.73 9.35 4.94
C GLU A 601 -21.58 8.89 6.13
N GLU A 602 -22.04 7.64 6.08
CA GLU A 602 -22.39 6.81 7.22
C GLU A 602 -21.22 5.85 7.45
N GLU A 603 -20.31 6.22 8.37
CA GLU A 603 -19.31 5.29 8.91
C GLU A 603 -20.01 4.34 9.89
N ASP A 604 -20.66 3.31 9.33
CA ASP A 604 -21.00 2.09 10.04
C ASP A 604 -19.74 1.21 10.11
N GLU A 605 -18.95 1.41 11.16
CA GLU A 605 -18.00 0.40 11.63
C GLU A 605 -18.78 -0.61 12.49
N ASP A 606 -18.86 -1.87 12.04
CA ASP A 606 -18.64 -3.08 12.86
C ASP A 606 -19.00 -4.37 12.09
N GLU A 607 -17.99 -5.23 11.88
CA GLU A 607 -17.99 -6.66 12.26
C GLU A 607 -16.69 -7.32 11.74
N GLU A 608 -15.58 -7.20 12.49
CA GLU A 608 -14.50 -8.19 12.47
C GLU A 608 -14.71 -9.15 13.65
N GLY A 609 -14.82 -10.45 13.34
CA GLY A 609 -14.90 -11.54 14.30
C GLY A 609 -13.87 -12.63 13.97
N GLU A 610 -12.74 -12.56 14.69
CA GLU A 610 -11.88 -13.65 15.22
C GLU A 610 -11.27 -14.64 14.18
N ASP A 611 -9.95 -14.75 13.96
CA ASP A 611 -8.81 -14.75 14.89
C ASP A 611 -7.59 -13.99 14.33
N GLU A 612 -7.21 -12.88 14.96
CA GLU A 612 -6.06 -12.03 14.60
C GLU A 612 -4.78 -12.42 15.37
N GLU A 613 -3.64 -12.51 14.68
CA GLU A 613 -2.32 -12.28 15.29
C GLU A 613 -1.89 -10.82 15.07
N ALA A 614 -2.30 -9.98 16.01
CA ALA A 614 -1.80 -8.65 16.40
C ALA A 614 -1.34 -7.70 15.27
N SER A 615 -2.25 -6.80 14.87
CA SER A 615 -1.89 -5.47 14.38
C SER A 615 -1.20 -4.71 15.53
N ASP A 616 -0.11 -4.02 15.22
CA ASP A 616 0.70 -3.32 16.22
C ASP A 616 0.02 -1.98 16.54
N ASN A 617 -0.92 -2.00 17.48
CA ASN A 617 -1.80 -0.88 17.90
C ASN A 617 -1.01 0.25 18.60
N THR A 618 -0.19 0.96 17.82
CA THR A 618 0.84 1.88 18.32
C THR A 618 0.61 3.32 17.84
N PHE A 619 0.39 4.24 18.79
CA PHE A 619 0.35 5.68 18.60
C PHE A 619 1.75 6.30 18.72
N THR A 620 2.34 6.77 17.62
CA THR A 620 3.63 7.46 17.65
C THR A 620 3.47 8.97 17.53
N TYR A 621 4.20 9.72 18.35
CA TYR A 621 4.33 11.17 18.21
C TYR A 621 5.79 11.63 18.27
N THR A 622 6.04 12.76 17.62
CA THR A 622 7.33 13.46 17.54
C THR A 622 7.21 14.90 18.03
N GLU A 623 8.33 15.62 18.06
CA GLU A 623 8.37 17.04 18.41
C GLU A 623 7.43 17.88 17.53
N ARG A 624 7.24 17.49 16.26
CA ARG A 624 6.29 18.14 15.34
C ARG A 624 4.86 18.10 15.90
N ASP A 625 4.43 16.94 16.36
CA ASP A 625 3.07 16.70 16.83
C ASP A 625 2.83 17.41 18.17
N VAL A 626 3.87 17.44 19.02
CA VAL A 626 3.91 18.24 20.25
C VAL A 626 3.75 19.73 19.94
N ILE A 627 4.51 20.28 18.99
CA ILE A 627 4.40 21.69 18.59
C ILE A 627 3.01 21.98 18.04
N LEU A 628 2.48 21.12 17.18
CA LEU A 628 1.15 21.29 16.59
C LEU A 628 0.05 21.34 17.66
N TYR A 629 0.10 20.42 18.64
CA TYR A 629 -0.82 20.42 19.77
C TYR A 629 -0.66 21.69 20.63
N ASN A 630 0.57 22.07 20.94
CA ASN A 630 0.84 23.27 21.74
C ASN A 630 0.31 24.54 21.05
N LEU A 631 0.49 24.67 19.74
CA LEU A 631 -0.11 25.75 18.94
C LEU A 631 -1.65 25.69 18.96
N GLY A 632 -2.22 24.47 18.87
CA GLY A 632 -3.65 24.21 19.03
C GLY A 632 -4.21 24.64 20.40
N LEU A 633 -3.36 24.77 21.43
CA LEU A 633 -3.69 25.31 22.74
C LEU A 633 -3.31 26.79 22.93
N GLY A 634 -2.97 27.48 21.84
CA GLY A 634 -2.63 28.90 21.85
C GLY A 634 -1.21 29.20 22.34
N ALA A 635 -0.29 28.24 22.29
CA ALA A 635 1.14 28.58 22.30
C ALA A 635 1.47 29.46 21.09
N ASN A 636 2.43 30.36 21.23
CA ASN A 636 2.83 31.27 20.17
C ASN A 636 4.35 31.38 20.07
N ALA A 637 4.84 32.10 19.05
CA ALA A 637 6.26 32.20 18.74
C ALA A 637 7.15 32.78 19.87
N SER A 638 6.58 33.45 20.89
CA SER A 638 7.33 33.92 22.06
C SER A 638 7.53 32.84 23.13
N GLU A 639 6.77 31.75 23.07
CA GLU A 639 6.82 30.64 24.01
C GLU A 639 7.65 29.48 23.45
N LEU A 640 8.94 29.73 23.18
CA LEU A 640 9.83 28.80 22.47
C LEU A 640 9.90 27.40 23.10
N LYS A 641 9.78 27.30 24.43
CA LYS A 641 9.66 26.02 25.15
C LYS A 641 8.50 25.12 24.69
N TYR A 642 7.55 25.66 23.94
CA TYR A 642 6.42 24.93 23.38
C TYR A 642 6.41 24.87 21.85
N THR A 643 7.13 25.77 21.18
CA THR A 643 7.02 25.97 19.72
C THR A 643 8.33 25.76 18.98
N TYR A 644 9.44 25.48 19.68
CA TYR A 644 10.74 25.27 19.08
C TYR A 644 11.46 24.09 19.72
N GLU A 645 11.63 23.03 18.94
CA GLU A 645 12.21 21.76 19.35
C GLU A 645 13.66 21.85 19.82
N ASN A 646 14.42 22.86 19.38
CA ASN A 646 15.79 23.08 19.85
C ASN A 646 15.90 24.09 21.00
N ALA A 647 14.78 24.57 21.56
CA ALA A 647 14.81 25.30 22.82
C ALA A 647 15.34 24.36 23.90
N SER A 648 16.27 24.83 24.74
CA SER A 648 16.89 24.02 25.80
C SER A 648 15.89 23.48 26.84
N ASP A 649 14.70 24.07 26.89
CA ASP A 649 13.59 23.73 27.77
C ASP A 649 12.32 23.32 26.99
N PHE A 650 12.48 22.85 25.75
CA PHE A 650 11.37 22.32 24.95
C PHE A 650 10.64 21.21 25.70
N GLN A 651 9.31 21.30 25.79
CA GLN A 651 8.52 20.40 26.61
C GLN A 651 7.11 20.18 26.04
N VAL A 652 6.55 19.03 26.43
CA VAL A 652 5.16 18.67 26.12
C VAL A 652 4.23 19.28 27.17
N LEU A 653 3.18 19.97 26.74
CA LEU A 653 2.10 20.36 27.65
C LEU A 653 1.43 19.11 28.23
N PRO A 654 1.28 18.97 29.56
CA PRO A 654 0.83 17.70 30.14
C PRO A 654 -0.53 17.20 29.65
N THR A 655 -1.41 18.10 29.20
CA THR A 655 -2.69 17.72 28.62
C THR A 655 -2.58 16.99 27.30
N TYR A 656 -1.41 16.92 26.66
CA TYR A 656 -1.16 16.04 25.51
C TYR A 656 -1.50 14.58 25.81
N GLY A 657 -1.44 14.17 27.08
CA GLY A 657 -1.82 12.81 27.51
C GLY A 657 -3.26 12.41 27.20
N VAL A 658 -4.13 13.31 26.75
CA VAL A 658 -5.47 12.96 26.24
C VAL A 658 -5.45 12.52 24.78
N ILE A 659 -4.42 12.88 24.01
CA ILE A 659 -4.38 12.61 22.56
C ILE A 659 -4.32 11.11 22.24
N PRO A 660 -3.46 10.28 22.87
CA PRO A 660 -3.33 8.88 22.49
C PRO A 660 -4.64 8.10 22.50
N PHE A 661 -5.48 8.28 23.53
CA PHE A 661 -6.77 7.59 23.62
C PHE A 661 -7.88 8.23 22.76
N MET A 662 -7.71 9.50 22.38
CA MET A 662 -8.64 10.14 21.44
C MET A 662 -8.45 9.62 20.02
N THR A 663 -7.23 9.21 19.66
CA THR A 663 -6.90 8.62 18.36
C THR A 663 -7.02 7.09 18.36
N GLU A 664 -6.91 6.44 19.52
CA GLU A 664 -7.03 4.98 19.68
C GLU A 664 -8.04 4.65 20.78
N SER A 665 -9.14 3.96 20.44
CA SER A 665 -10.12 3.50 21.44
C SER A 665 -9.56 2.43 22.39
N GLY A 666 -8.38 1.87 22.07
CA GLY A 666 -7.69 0.87 22.88
C GLY A 666 -8.46 -0.43 23.07
N GLY A 667 -9.36 -0.77 22.14
CA GLY A 667 -10.22 -1.96 22.22
C GLY A 667 -11.54 -1.75 22.95
N LEU A 668 -11.85 -0.51 23.37
CA LEU A 668 -13.17 -0.16 23.90
C LEU A 668 -14.19 -0.02 22.78
N ASP A 669 -15.22 -0.85 22.83
CA ASP A 669 -16.36 -0.85 21.91
C ASP A 669 -17.65 -0.47 22.69
N LEU A 670 -18.25 0.67 22.33
CA LEU A 670 -19.47 1.17 22.96
C LEU A 670 -20.73 0.44 22.46
N ASN A 671 -20.71 -0.14 21.25
CA ASN A 671 -21.82 -0.94 20.70
C ASN A 671 -21.99 -2.25 21.49
N LYS A 672 -20.90 -2.81 22.03
CA LYS A 672 -20.98 -3.95 22.97
C LYS A 672 -21.56 -3.58 24.33
N LEU A 673 -21.52 -2.30 24.71
CA LEU A 673 -21.98 -1.84 26.02
C LEU A 673 -23.40 -1.26 25.98
N LEU A 674 -23.81 -0.74 24.82
CA LEU A 674 -25.01 0.05 24.65
C LEU A 674 -25.86 -0.46 23.49
N THR A 675 -27.17 -0.34 23.63
CA THR A 675 -28.16 -0.52 22.56
C THR A 675 -28.71 0.84 22.14
N ASP A 676 -29.14 0.94 20.87
CA ASP A 676 -29.59 2.20 20.27
C ASP A 676 -28.52 3.31 20.35
N PHE A 677 -27.23 2.93 20.36
CA PHE A 677 -26.13 3.89 20.42
C PHE A 677 -26.11 4.73 19.15
N ASN A 678 -26.06 6.05 19.33
CA ASN A 678 -25.87 6.99 18.23
C ASN A 678 -24.73 7.94 18.62
N PRO A 679 -23.58 7.89 17.94
CA PRO A 679 -22.44 8.75 18.20
C PRO A 679 -22.76 10.25 18.15
N ALA A 680 -23.68 10.70 17.28
CA ALA A 680 -24.08 12.11 17.17
C ALA A 680 -24.84 12.62 18.42
N LEU A 681 -25.28 11.71 19.29
CA LEU A 681 -25.95 12.03 20.55
C LEU A 681 -25.03 11.94 21.77
N LEU A 682 -23.75 11.61 21.56
CA LEU A 682 -22.71 11.55 22.57
C LEU A 682 -22.20 12.96 22.91
N LEU A 683 -22.16 13.27 24.21
CA LEU A 683 -21.56 14.48 24.74
C LEU A 683 -20.44 14.11 25.70
N HIS A 684 -19.22 14.58 25.43
CA HIS A 684 -18.11 14.42 26.35
C HIS A 684 -18.31 15.35 27.57
N GLY A 685 -18.59 14.77 28.73
CA GLY A 685 -19.08 15.48 29.91
C GLY A 685 -18.02 15.75 30.97
N GLU A 686 -17.17 14.77 31.26
CA GLU A 686 -16.07 14.91 32.22
C GLU A 686 -14.80 14.26 31.69
N GLN A 687 -13.65 14.83 32.05
CA GLN A 687 -12.34 14.28 31.75
C GLN A 687 -11.52 14.22 33.04
N TYR A 688 -10.87 13.09 33.26
CA TYR A 688 -9.81 12.92 34.24
C TYR A 688 -8.54 12.46 33.53
N LEU A 689 -7.41 13.05 33.88
CA LEU A 689 -6.10 12.73 33.33
C LEU A 689 -5.10 12.65 34.48
N LYS A 690 -4.30 11.59 34.50
CA LYS A 690 -3.18 11.40 35.40
C LYS A 690 -1.88 11.28 34.60
N ILE A 691 -0.87 12.01 35.06
CA ILE A 691 0.48 11.97 34.50
C ILE A 691 1.34 11.13 35.44
N ASN A 692 1.89 10.03 34.93
CA ASN A 692 2.70 9.12 35.73
C ASN A 692 4.20 9.44 35.65
N LYS A 693 4.63 10.10 34.57
CA LYS A 693 6.05 10.40 34.32
C LYS A 693 6.28 11.86 33.95
N TYR A 694 7.29 12.46 34.58
CA TYR A 694 7.89 13.73 34.18
C TYR A 694 9.42 13.61 34.06
N PRO A 695 10.07 14.34 33.13
CA PRO A 695 9.45 15.06 32.03
C PRO A 695 8.72 14.10 31.09
N ILE A 696 7.65 14.58 30.47
CA ILE A 696 6.94 13.82 29.43
C ILE A 696 7.88 13.76 28.22
N PRO A 697 8.11 12.58 27.61
CA PRO A 697 8.95 12.47 26.41
C PRO A 697 8.46 13.40 25.29
N THR A 698 9.38 14.04 24.57
CA THR A 698 9.04 14.91 23.43
C THR A 698 8.70 14.13 22.16
N SER A 699 9.01 12.83 22.18
CA SER A 699 8.62 11.83 21.19
C SER A 699 8.46 10.49 21.89
N ALA A 700 7.45 9.70 21.53
CA ALA A 700 7.31 8.31 21.98
C ALA A 700 6.43 7.49 21.04
N SER A 701 6.51 6.17 21.16
CA SER A 701 5.55 5.22 20.58
C SER A 701 4.76 4.60 21.72
N LEU A 702 3.45 4.81 21.74
CA LEU A 702 2.58 4.39 22.84
C LEU A 702 1.63 3.29 22.38
N VAL A 703 1.29 2.37 23.28
CA VAL A 703 0.17 1.45 23.11
C VAL A 703 -0.90 1.86 24.11
N THR A 704 -2.14 2.05 23.65
CA THR A 704 -3.26 2.43 24.51
C THR A 704 -4.22 1.26 24.73
N GLU A 705 -4.46 0.91 26.00
CA GLU A 705 -5.49 -0.06 26.42
C GLU A 705 -6.71 0.71 26.93
N GLY A 706 -7.89 0.45 26.35
CA GLY A 706 -9.17 1.07 26.68
C GLY A 706 -10.16 0.05 27.23
N TYR A 707 -10.87 0.40 28.30
CA TYR A 707 -11.83 -0.51 28.95
C TYR A 707 -12.98 0.25 29.62
N PRO A 708 -14.20 -0.36 29.71
CA PRO A 708 -15.32 0.28 30.39
C PRO A 708 -15.02 0.33 31.89
N VAL A 709 -15.26 1.47 32.53
CA VAL A 709 -15.13 1.62 34.00
C VAL A 709 -16.48 1.55 34.67
N SER A 710 -17.49 2.25 34.13
CA SER A 710 -18.87 2.15 34.60
C SER A 710 -19.87 2.60 33.54
N VAL A 711 -21.02 1.93 33.49
CA VAL A 711 -22.17 2.30 32.67
C VAL A 711 -23.36 2.55 33.61
N GLN A 712 -23.97 3.73 33.54
CA GLN A 712 -25.06 4.12 34.43
C GLN A 712 -26.11 4.95 33.70
N MET A 713 -27.37 4.52 33.73
CA MET A 713 -28.51 5.31 33.30
C MET A 713 -28.64 6.58 34.16
N LYS A 714 -28.81 7.72 33.49
CA LYS A 714 -28.98 9.05 34.09
C LYS A 714 -30.26 9.71 33.54
N SER A 715 -30.58 10.90 34.07
CA SER A 715 -31.67 11.74 33.58
C SER A 715 -33.04 11.04 33.52
N GLN A 716 -33.35 10.21 34.51
CA GLN A 716 -34.58 9.40 34.57
C GLN A 716 -34.76 8.50 33.33
N GLY A 717 -33.69 7.88 32.85
CA GLY A 717 -33.74 6.95 31.72
C GLY A 717 -33.60 7.60 30.34
N ARG A 718 -33.34 8.92 30.27
CA ARG A 718 -33.25 9.67 28.99
C ARG A 718 -31.84 9.73 28.40
N ALA A 719 -30.81 9.42 29.19
CA ALA A 719 -29.43 9.36 28.75
C ALA A 719 -28.66 8.34 29.58
N ILE A 720 -27.62 7.75 29.01
CA ILE A 720 -26.69 6.86 29.69
C ILE A 720 -25.33 7.53 29.85
N ALA A 721 -24.72 7.39 31.01
CA ALA A 721 -23.36 7.83 31.27
C ALA A 721 -22.42 6.63 31.16
N VAL A 722 -21.44 6.71 30.28
CA VAL A 722 -20.35 5.74 30.19
C VAL A 722 -19.07 6.39 30.66
N VAL A 723 -18.41 5.77 31.63
CA VAL A 723 -17.05 6.10 32.04
C VAL A 723 -16.14 5.05 31.41
N ALA A 724 -15.17 5.50 30.64
CA ALA A 724 -14.16 4.69 29.98
C ALA A 724 -12.78 5.01 30.54
N GLY A 725 -11.99 3.99 30.84
CA GLY A 725 -10.62 4.12 31.32
C GLY A 725 -9.63 3.80 30.20
N PHE A 726 -8.53 4.54 30.14
CA PHE A 726 -7.49 4.35 29.13
C PHE A 726 -6.09 4.43 29.74
N LYS A 727 -5.24 3.45 29.47
CA LYS A 727 -3.82 3.44 29.87
C LYS A 727 -2.95 3.53 28.63
N SER A 728 -2.11 4.54 28.55
CA SER A 728 -1.13 4.68 27.47
C SER A 728 0.27 4.38 27.99
N VAL A 729 0.84 3.28 27.52
CA VAL A 729 2.17 2.79 27.91
C VAL A 729 3.16 3.03 26.78
N ASP A 730 4.39 3.41 27.11
CA ASP A 730 5.49 3.43 26.15
C ASP A 730 5.77 2.01 25.65
N LYS A 731 5.78 1.83 24.33
CA LYS A 731 5.84 0.52 23.68
C LYS A 731 7.13 -0.22 23.98
N ASP A 732 8.24 0.51 24.04
CA ASP A 732 9.58 -0.09 24.16
C ASP A 732 9.91 -0.41 25.61
N SER A 733 9.57 0.49 26.53
CA SER A 733 9.87 0.33 27.96
C SER A 733 8.75 -0.34 28.77
N GLY A 734 7.52 -0.35 28.26
CA GLY A 734 6.32 -0.76 28.99
C GLY A 734 5.89 0.22 30.09
N GLU A 735 6.50 1.40 30.18
CA GLU A 735 6.21 2.38 31.23
C GLU A 735 4.90 3.13 30.94
N GLU A 736 3.96 3.12 31.90
CA GLU A 736 2.71 3.88 31.80
C GLU A 736 3.00 5.38 31.87
N LEU A 737 2.74 6.12 30.78
CA LEU A 737 2.92 7.58 30.76
C LEU A 737 1.65 8.30 31.22
N PHE A 738 0.50 7.86 30.74
CA PHE A 738 -0.79 8.51 30.97
C PHE A 738 -1.86 7.50 31.37
N TYR A 739 -2.72 7.93 32.30
CA TYR A 739 -3.98 7.26 32.57
C TYR A 739 -5.12 8.27 32.46
N ASN A 740 -6.17 7.91 31.71
CA ASN A 740 -7.33 8.76 31.46
C ASN A 740 -8.61 8.07 31.92
N GLU A 741 -9.57 8.89 32.36
CA GLU A 741 -10.98 8.48 32.39
C GLU A 741 -11.83 9.51 31.65
N SER A 742 -12.56 9.06 30.63
CA SER A 742 -13.51 9.88 29.88
C SER A 742 -14.94 9.53 30.31
N THR A 743 -15.74 10.53 30.68
CA THR A 743 -17.16 10.35 30.94
C THR A 743 -17.96 10.93 29.78
N THR A 744 -18.73 10.10 29.10
CA THR A 744 -19.61 10.50 28.01
C THR A 744 -21.07 10.34 28.42
N PHE A 745 -21.89 11.31 28.05
CA PHE A 745 -23.34 11.27 28.22
C PHE A 745 -23.97 11.06 26.86
N ILE A 746 -24.61 9.91 26.67
CA ILE A 746 -25.14 9.48 25.39
C ILE A 746 -26.66 9.50 25.51
N ARG A 747 -27.31 10.37 24.73
CA ARG A 747 -28.77 10.50 24.74
C ARG A 747 -29.40 9.38 23.91
N LYS A 748 -30.61 8.95 24.28
CA LYS A 748 -31.41 7.90 23.61
C LYS A 748 -30.82 6.48 23.61
N ALA A 749 -29.53 6.31 23.86
CA ALA A 749 -28.94 4.99 24.08
C ALA A 749 -29.38 4.37 25.42
N LYS A 750 -29.36 3.03 25.47
CA LYS A 750 -29.68 2.22 26.66
C LYS A 750 -28.56 1.24 26.95
N GLY A 751 -28.46 0.78 28.18
CA GLY A 751 -27.46 -0.19 28.60
C GLY A 751 -27.67 -0.56 30.06
N ASP A 752 -27.05 -1.66 30.48
CA ASP A 752 -27.18 -2.16 31.84
C ASP A 752 -26.36 -1.29 32.82
N ASN A 753 -26.97 -0.98 33.97
CA ASN A 753 -26.25 -0.31 35.05
C ASN A 753 -25.20 -1.26 35.62
N LYS A 754 -23.92 -0.99 35.36
CA LYS A 754 -22.81 -1.86 35.77
C LYS A 754 -21.54 -1.08 36.08
N GLU A 755 -20.89 -1.43 37.17
CA GLU A 755 -19.52 -1.00 37.48
C GLU A 755 -18.55 -2.13 37.14
N TYR A 756 -17.50 -1.80 36.39
CA TYR A 756 -16.50 -2.74 35.90
C TYR A 756 -15.17 -2.57 36.65
N HIS A 757 -14.78 -1.32 36.93
CA HIS A 757 -13.53 -1.00 37.62
C HIS A 757 -13.72 0.11 38.66
N ASN A 758 -12.90 0.06 39.70
CA ASN A 758 -12.87 1.10 40.74
C ASN A 758 -12.20 2.37 40.21
N ARG A 759 -12.78 3.51 40.57
CA ARG A 759 -12.27 4.85 40.22
C ARG A 759 -11.46 5.44 41.36
N THR A 760 -10.51 6.31 41.05
CA THR A 760 -9.73 6.99 42.09
C THR A 760 -10.62 7.96 42.88
N ALA A 761 -10.24 8.21 44.14
CA ALA A 761 -10.95 9.19 44.96
C ALA A 761 -10.93 10.59 44.33
N PHE A 762 -9.83 10.96 43.65
CA PHE A 762 -9.73 12.27 42.99
C PHE A 762 -10.66 12.38 41.77
N ALA A 763 -10.75 11.34 40.94
CA ALA A 763 -11.60 11.30 39.75
C ALA A 763 -13.10 11.41 40.08
N THR A 764 -13.51 10.91 41.26
CA THR A 764 -14.91 10.88 41.72
C THR A 764 -15.28 12.02 42.68
N SER A 765 -14.28 12.70 43.26
CA SER A 765 -14.52 13.80 44.21
C SER A 765 -15.22 15.00 43.57
N SER A 766 -16.00 15.69 44.40
CA SER A 766 -16.50 17.02 44.07
C SER A 766 -15.42 18.06 44.33
N HIS A 767 -15.11 18.87 43.31
CA HIS A 767 -14.10 19.91 43.30
C HIS A 767 -14.76 21.28 43.12
N ILE A 768 -15.60 21.64 44.10
CA ILE A 768 -16.25 22.95 44.16
C ILE A 768 -15.24 23.96 44.70
N PRO A 769 -15.00 25.09 44.01
CA PRO A 769 -14.11 26.13 44.51
C PRO A 769 -14.54 26.68 45.88
N PRO A 770 -13.59 27.09 46.74
CA PRO A 770 -13.91 27.71 48.01
C PRO A 770 -14.64 29.04 47.80
N LYS A 771 -15.53 29.40 48.75
CA LYS A 771 -16.34 30.63 48.70
C LYS A 771 -15.51 31.87 49.10
N ARG A 772 -14.46 32.17 48.35
CA ARG A 772 -13.58 33.34 48.49
C ARG A 772 -13.09 33.81 47.12
N SER A 773 -12.41 34.95 47.05
CA SER A 773 -11.79 35.44 45.80
C SER A 773 -10.72 34.46 45.29
N PRO A 774 -10.55 34.32 43.96
CA PRO A 774 -9.51 33.47 43.37
C PRO A 774 -8.11 34.00 43.68
N ASP A 775 -7.17 33.07 43.84
CA ASP A 775 -5.75 33.37 44.03
C ASP A 775 -5.08 33.76 42.70
N TYR A 776 -5.62 33.26 41.59
CA TYR A 776 -5.18 33.57 40.25
C TYR A 776 -6.37 33.73 39.31
N GLU A 777 -6.37 34.81 38.53
CA GLU A 777 -7.33 35.05 37.47
C GLU A 777 -6.59 35.53 36.22
N VAL A 778 -6.87 34.90 35.08
CA VAL A 778 -6.33 35.29 33.77
C VAL A 778 -7.41 35.19 32.71
N THR A 779 -7.35 36.07 31.71
CA THR A 779 -8.24 36.01 30.54
C THR A 779 -7.40 35.73 29.29
N VAL A 780 -7.74 34.67 28.57
CA VAL A 780 -7.08 34.25 27.33
C VAL A 780 -8.07 34.38 26.19
N THR A 781 -7.65 34.95 25.05
CA THR A 781 -8.50 35.05 23.86
C THR A 781 -8.20 33.86 22.95
N THR A 782 -9.23 33.12 22.55
CA THR A 782 -9.10 32.06 21.52
C THR A 782 -9.12 32.69 20.13
N THR A 783 -8.48 32.06 19.15
CA THR A 783 -8.55 32.50 17.74
C THR A 783 -9.82 32.00 17.06
N GLU A 784 -10.22 32.61 15.94
CA GLU A 784 -11.33 32.08 15.13
C GLU A 784 -10.98 30.71 14.52
N ASP A 785 -9.70 30.49 14.20
CA ASP A 785 -9.18 29.22 13.65
C ASP A 785 -8.78 28.20 14.73
N GLN A 786 -9.04 28.46 16.02
CA GLN A 786 -8.52 27.64 17.11
C GLN A 786 -8.95 26.16 16.99
N ALA A 787 -10.20 25.93 16.59
CA ALA A 787 -10.72 24.59 16.36
C ALA A 787 -10.10 23.94 15.11
N ALA A 788 -9.83 24.72 14.06
CA ALA A 788 -9.21 24.25 12.82
C ALA A 788 -7.77 23.79 13.04
N VAL A 789 -7.03 24.44 13.95
CA VAL A 789 -5.68 24.03 14.32
C VAL A 789 -5.71 22.83 15.28
N TYR A 790 -6.51 22.89 16.34
CA TYR A 790 -6.52 21.85 17.38
C TYR A 790 -6.94 20.46 16.85
N ARG A 791 -7.90 20.41 15.92
CA ARG A 791 -8.36 19.14 15.33
C ARG A 791 -7.24 18.34 14.65
N LEU A 792 -6.19 19.01 14.17
CA LEU A 792 -5.03 18.35 13.55
C LEU A 792 -4.21 17.52 14.55
N SER A 793 -4.49 17.63 15.85
CA SER A 793 -3.90 16.80 16.89
C SER A 793 -4.63 15.48 17.14
N GLY A 794 -5.77 15.21 16.47
CA GLY A 794 -6.39 13.88 16.49
C GLY A 794 -7.91 13.82 16.60
N ASP A 795 -8.59 14.92 16.97
CA ASP A 795 -10.06 14.98 17.04
C ASP A 795 -10.64 15.65 15.79
N TYR A 796 -11.02 14.85 14.79
CA TYR A 796 -11.46 15.35 13.48
C TYR A 796 -12.96 15.61 13.38
N ASN A 797 -13.72 15.53 14.48
CA ASN A 797 -15.18 15.61 14.47
C ASN A 797 -15.70 16.88 13.73
N PRO A 798 -16.54 16.72 12.68
CA PRO A 798 -17.04 17.83 11.86
C PRO A 798 -17.76 18.93 12.65
N LEU A 799 -18.32 18.61 13.83
CA LEU A 799 -18.94 19.54 14.77
C LEU A 799 -18.10 20.80 15.06
N HIS A 800 -16.78 20.65 14.96
CA HIS A 800 -15.81 21.70 15.31
C HIS A 800 -15.35 22.55 14.13
N ILE A 801 -15.76 22.24 12.90
CA ILE A 801 -15.31 22.98 11.70
C ILE A 801 -16.41 23.22 10.67
N ASP A 802 -17.35 22.30 10.49
CA ASP A 802 -18.42 22.42 9.50
C ASP A 802 -19.67 23.09 10.10
N PRO A 803 -20.08 24.28 9.61
CA PRO A 803 -21.29 24.94 10.05
C PRO A 803 -22.59 24.13 9.85
N GLN A 804 -22.66 23.30 8.79
CA GLN A 804 -23.85 22.49 8.52
C GLN A 804 -24.00 21.39 9.57
N PHE A 805 -22.93 20.63 9.81
CA PHE A 805 -22.90 19.60 10.83
C PHE A 805 -23.14 20.17 12.23
N ALA A 806 -22.50 21.29 12.58
CA ALA A 806 -22.72 21.95 13.87
C ALA A 806 -24.19 22.34 14.08
N LYS A 807 -24.84 22.82 13.02
CA LYS A 807 -26.28 23.15 13.03
C LYS A 807 -27.15 21.93 13.23
N GLN A 808 -26.85 20.81 12.56
CA GLN A 808 -27.56 19.54 12.75
C GLN A 808 -27.41 19.01 14.18
N ALA A 809 -26.23 19.17 14.79
CA ALA A 809 -25.96 18.82 16.19
C ALA A 809 -26.60 19.79 17.21
N GLY A 810 -27.26 20.85 16.75
CA GLY A 810 -28.00 21.80 17.59
C GLY A 810 -27.20 23.03 18.04
N PHE A 811 -26.08 23.33 17.40
CA PHE A 811 -25.28 24.54 17.67
C PHE A 811 -25.47 25.57 16.57
N SER A 812 -25.41 26.86 16.91
CA SER A 812 -25.61 27.93 15.92
C SER A 812 -24.45 28.09 14.93
N LYS A 813 -23.27 27.57 15.27
CA LYS A 813 -22.03 27.55 14.48
C LYS A 813 -21.07 26.53 15.10
N PRO A 814 -19.94 26.20 14.44
CA PRO A 814 -18.96 25.27 15.00
C PRO A 814 -18.45 25.71 16.38
N ILE A 815 -18.32 24.74 17.29
CA ILE A 815 -17.85 24.96 18.66
C ILE A 815 -16.40 24.52 18.81
N LEU A 816 -15.69 25.04 19.81
CA LEU A 816 -14.36 24.58 20.16
C LEU A 816 -14.45 23.23 20.91
N HIS A 817 -13.50 22.33 20.66
CA HIS A 817 -13.39 21.05 21.36
C HIS A 817 -13.31 21.25 22.89
N GLY A 818 -14.01 20.40 23.65
CA GLY A 818 -13.93 20.37 25.12
C GLY A 818 -12.49 20.29 25.61
N LEU A 819 -11.75 19.32 25.06
CA LEU A 819 -10.35 19.06 25.38
C LEU A 819 -9.41 20.20 24.95
N CYS A 820 -9.80 21.02 23.96
CA CYS A 820 -9.05 22.21 23.56
C CYS A 820 -9.12 23.30 24.63
N PHE A 821 -10.32 23.76 25.03
CA PHE A 821 -10.40 24.80 26.07
C PHE A 821 -10.05 24.29 27.48
N PHE A 822 -10.09 22.97 27.70
CA PHE A 822 -9.41 22.31 28.82
C PHE A 822 -7.90 22.51 28.76
N GLY A 823 -7.25 22.15 27.64
CA GLY A 823 -5.81 22.32 27.45
C GLY A 823 -5.37 23.78 27.57
N ILE A 824 -6.13 24.73 27.00
CA ILE A 824 -5.87 26.17 27.14
C ILE A 824 -5.92 26.58 28.61
N SER A 825 -6.92 26.11 29.36
CA SER A 825 -7.05 26.42 30.79
C SER A 825 -5.90 25.84 31.61
N VAL A 826 -5.60 24.56 31.40
CA VAL A 826 -4.54 23.86 32.15
C VAL A 826 -3.16 24.37 31.77
N LYS A 827 -2.91 24.82 30.54
CA LYS A 827 -1.66 25.51 30.16
C LYS A 827 -1.42 26.71 31.07
N GLN A 828 -2.41 27.57 31.29
CA GLN A 828 -2.25 28.74 32.18
C GLN A 828 -1.98 28.34 33.63
N LEU A 829 -2.65 27.30 34.10
CA LEU A 829 -2.47 26.80 35.47
C LEU A 829 -1.14 26.08 35.64
N TYR A 830 -0.66 25.36 34.63
CA TYR A 830 0.64 24.71 34.62
C TYR A 830 1.76 25.75 34.62
N GLU A 831 1.62 26.82 33.82
CA GLU A 831 2.56 27.94 33.82
C GLU A 831 2.61 28.66 35.17
N LYS A 832 1.45 28.82 35.81
CA LYS A 832 1.33 29.50 37.10
C LYS A 832 1.79 28.64 38.27
N PHE A 833 1.24 27.44 38.40
CA PHE A 833 1.38 26.58 39.57
C PHE A 833 2.40 25.45 39.39
N GLY A 834 2.75 25.08 38.16
CA GLY A 834 3.72 24.02 37.86
C GLY A 834 3.09 22.64 37.62
N ALA A 835 3.93 21.61 37.72
CA ALA A 835 3.56 20.24 37.39
C ALA A 835 2.47 19.66 38.30
N PHE A 836 1.56 18.89 37.71
CA PHE A 836 0.47 18.21 38.41
C PHE A 836 0.46 16.71 38.12
N LYS A 837 0.05 15.94 39.13
CA LYS A 837 -0.09 14.50 39.09
C LYS A 837 -1.38 14.08 38.39
N GLU A 838 -2.46 14.77 38.70
CA GLU A 838 -3.79 14.44 38.20
C GLU A 838 -4.64 15.70 38.07
N VAL A 839 -5.53 15.70 37.08
CA VAL A 839 -6.50 16.75 36.80
C VAL A 839 -7.85 16.13 36.53
N LYS A 840 -8.89 16.79 37.02
CA LYS A 840 -10.28 16.43 36.76
C LYS A 840 -11.04 17.67 36.34
N VAL A 841 -11.89 17.57 35.32
CA VAL A 841 -12.79 18.64 34.89
C VAL A 841 -14.19 18.14 34.56
N ARG A 842 -15.19 19.02 34.65
CA ARG A 842 -16.51 18.85 34.04
C ARG A 842 -16.76 19.95 33.02
N PHE A 843 -17.07 19.54 31.79
CA PHE A 843 -17.55 20.42 30.74
C PHE A 843 -19.01 20.77 31.02
N THR A 844 -19.29 22.06 31.15
CA THR A 844 -20.64 22.54 31.54
C THR A 844 -21.35 23.28 30.43
N ASN A 845 -20.59 23.92 29.54
CA ASN A 845 -21.09 24.60 28.36
C ASN A 845 -20.04 24.54 27.26
N VAL A 846 -20.48 24.77 26.03
CA VAL A 846 -19.60 24.90 24.85
C VAL A 846 -18.86 26.24 24.86
N VAL A 847 -17.79 26.33 24.09
CA VAL A 847 -17.05 27.56 23.76
C VAL A 847 -17.12 27.74 22.25
N TYR A 848 -17.24 28.98 21.77
CA TYR A 848 -17.11 29.26 20.33
C TYR A 848 -15.70 29.79 20.03
N PRO A 849 -15.08 29.39 18.90
CA PRO A 849 -13.81 29.99 18.47
C PRO A 849 -13.93 31.52 18.39
N GLY A 850 -12.89 32.23 18.87
CA GLY A 850 -12.86 33.68 19.02
C GLY A 850 -13.27 34.20 20.40
N GLU A 851 -13.92 33.39 21.25
CA GLU A 851 -14.31 33.81 22.60
C GLU A 851 -13.12 33.99 23.56
N LYS A 852 -13.32 34.83 24.58
CA LYS A 852 -12.40 35.00 25.69
C LYS A 852 -12.75 34.05 26.83
N LEU A 853 -11.73 33.35 27.30
CA LEU A 853 -11.80 32.42 28.42
C LEU A 853 -11.21 33.07 29.66
N LYS A 854 -12.04 33.33 30.66
CA LYS A 854 -11.60 33.76 31.99
C LYS A 854 -11.42 32.56 32.89
N ILE A 855 -10.16 32.29 33.25
CA ILE A 855 -9.75 31.17 34.10
C ILE A 855 -9.54 31.72 35.51
N LYS A 856 -10.21 31.12 36.49
CA LYS A 856 -10.11 31.47 37.91
C LYS A 856 -9.62 30.26 38.68
N ALA A 857 -8.66 30.44 39.57
CA ALA A 857 -8.08 29.35 40.34
C ALA A 857 -7.89 29.70 41.83
N TRP A 858 -8.03 28.67 42.68
CA TRP A 858 -7.90 28.75 44.13
C TRP A 858 -7.00 27.60 44.60
N LYS A 859 -5.89 27.91 45.25
CA LYS A 859 -4.94 26.95 45.79
C LYS A 859 -5.23 26.67 47.26
N GLU A 860 -5.37 25.40 47.60
CA GLU A 860 -5.44 24.90 48.98
C GLU A 860 -4.49 23.71 49.13
N GLY A 861 -3.34 23.94 49.77
CA GLY A 861 -2.26 22.96 49.83
C GLY A 861 -1.77 22.57 48.42
N LYS A 862 -1.82 21.28 48.09
CA LYS A 862 -1.45 20.72 46.77
C LYS A 862 -2.55 20.82 45.72
N LYS A 863 -3.76 21.21 46.13
CA LYS A 863 -4.93 21.19 45.26
C LYS A 863 -5.22 22.58 44.72
N VAL A 864 -5.38 22.68 43.41
CA VAL A 864 -5.77 23.93 42.74
C VAL A 864 -7.14 23.73 42.13
N TYR A 865 -8.18 24.25 42.80
CA TYR A 865 -9.52 24.31 42.22
C TYR A 865 -9.53 25.34 41.10
N PHE A 866 -10.26 25.09 40.02
CA PHE A 866 -10.42 26.10 38.98
C PHE A 866 -11.78 26.08 38.30
N GLN A 867 -12.09 27.19 37.64
CA GLN A 867 -13.22 27.35 36.74
C GLN A 867 -12.78 28.13 35.52
N THR A 868 -13.37 27.81 34.37
CA THR A 868 -13.19 28.57 33.14
C THR A 868 -14.53 29.10 32.68
N TRP A 869 -14.58 30.38 32.36
CA TRP A 869 -15.80 31.11 31.98
C TRP A 869 -15.65 31.67 30.57
N SER A 870 -16.72 31.59 29.77
CA SER A 870 -16.86 32.43 28.56
C SER A 870 -17.16 33.84 29.02
N VAL A 871 -16.31 34.82 28.67
CA VAL A 871 -16.47 36.21 29.09
C VAL A 871 -17.67 36.84 28.39
N GLU A 872 -17.79 36.61 27.08
CA GLU A 872 -18.85 37.18 26.24
C GLU A 872 -20.23 36.70 26.68
N ARG A 873 -20.36 35.42 27.05
CA ARG A 873 -21.63 34.83 27.49
C ARG A 873 -21.82 34.81 29.01
N ASN A 874 -20.82 35.26 29.76
CA ASN A 874 -20.81 35.31 31.23
C ASN A 874 -21.34 34.02 31.89
N LEU A 875 -20.82 32.87 31.45
CA LEU A 875 -21.21 31.56 31.97
C LEU A 875 -20.00 30.62 32.13
N PRO A 876 -20.06 29.66 33.07
CA PRO A 876 -18.98 28.69 33.24
C PRO A 876 -19.01 27.68 32.08
N VAL A 877 -17.84 27.39 31.52
CA VAL A 877 -17.62 26.35 30.50
C VAL A 877 -16.89 25.15 31.09
N ILE A 878 -16.00 25.36 32.06
CA ILE A 878 -15.42 24.33 32.92
C ILE A 878 -15.81 24.60 34.38
N SER A 879 -16.30 23.56 35.06
CA SER A 879 -16.56 23.59 36.49
C SER A 879 -16.21 22.25 37.15
N ASN A 880 -16.41 22.15 38.47
CA ASN A 880 -16.15 20.94 39.24
C ASN A 880 -14.74 20.37 38.93
N ALA A 881 -13.75 21.26 38.95
CA ALA A 881 -12.45 21.04 38.37
C ALA A 881 -11.32 21.35 39.35
N ALA A 882 -10.29 20.50 39.36
CA ALA A 882 -9.08 20.73 40.13
C ALA A 882 -7.85 20.04 39.54
N LEU A 883 -6.68 20.60 39.84
CA LEU A 883 -5.36 19.97 39.71
C LEU A 883 -4.89 19.49 41.08
N ASN A 884 -4.13 18.39 41.11
CA ASN A 884 -3.34 17.97 42.26
C ASN A 884 -1.85 18.01 41.91
N LEU A 885 -1.07 18.86 42.57
CA LEU A 885 0.30 19.21 42.19
C LEU A 885 1.34 18.11 42.55
N VAL A 886 2.43 18.00 41.78
CA VAL A 886 3.58 17.11 42.06
C VAL A 886 4.51 17.80 43.08
N GLY A 887 4.09 17.88 44.34
CA GLY A 887 4.89 18.46 45.43
C GLY A 887 4.28 19.71 46.08
N ASP A 888 4.86 20.14 47.21
CA ASP A 888 4.43 21.34 47.96
C ASP A 888 5.04 22.65 47.40
N ASP A 889 6.17 22.55 46.69
CA ASP A 889 6.98 23.67 46.17
C ASP A 889 6.52 24.15 44.79
N SER A 890 5.23 24.43 44.64
CA SER A 890 4.66 24.94 43.40
C SER A 890 4.93 26.44 43.25
N LYS A 891 5.26 26.89 42.03
CA LYS A 891 5.37 28.33 41.71
C LYS A 891 4.04 29.02 42.08
N LEU A 892 4.12 30.20 42.67
CA LEU A 892 2.96 30.95 43.16
C LEU A 892 2.39 31.83 42.06
#